data_AF-A0A7Z8HT73-F1
#
_entry.id   AF-A0A7Z8HT73-F1
#
_cell.length_a   1.000
_cell.length_b   1.000
_cell.length_c   1.000
_cell.angle_alpha   90.00
_cell.angle_beta   90.00
_cell.angle_gamma   90.00
#
_symmetry.space_group_name_H-M   'P 1'
#
loop_
_entity.id
_entity.type
_entity.pdbx_description
1 polymer ?
#
loop_
_entity_poly.entity_id
_entity_poly.type
_entity_poly.pdbx_seq_one_letter_code
_entity_poly.pdbx_strand_id
1 'polypeptide(L)'
;MKKGLLLIGGLTAVAVVPISVTTTLLIKKNKQQNINQNKIEKLQDELKLLQSQIANLEKDKTQMAQYADSLIYSFDIENYQLESLEAMLKLQAKFHKLNSYVDELKNQISIKKQNVTELEKEIKRLRNELSHDRNAIRFEVQRLVTDEWANMKDEILQSHKVSDIVKHLNKRIKFTKLPYQIKTDSDKTIKSLKDATKNLILSFDGLDFELTLELKDVSFHLDSIEHKYEDSQETICKIIGYYKDGSGKIAVKPFAKSTKKVPTRLPWFIESLKAAFKDNKSSNIENLNEWNTSNVTDMSMMFEASQINQPIRFDTRNVITMYSMFYEAKHFNSPLNFDTRNVQNMKAMFYDALEFDQELKFNTKNVTDMSLMFSGASKFNKPLNFDTKNVKKMNSMFWGTNEFNQPINFNTQNVEDIEQMFSHAKAFNQILNFDTRNVTNMRGLLELAENFNSNLNFSDTQNVTTMEMMFNGAINFNKPINFNTKKVTNMKFMFNNAYKFNSPIKFDTNNVTNMYGMFYGALEFNQPLNFNTSNVENMGNMFYNAKKFNSELKFSNTRNVKDMSGMFCYAEAFNQPLDFDTRNLENIKWMFYDAKNFNSKLNFIDTSKIKNMQGAFQKASKFNQDISNWNIQAVTDFSDMFEGANAFKQDLSKWKSNPNWK
;
A
#
# COMPACT_ATOMS: atom_id res chain seq x y z
N MET A 1 -0.91 -43.35 -30.06
CA MET A 1 0.09 -44.30 -29.51
C MET A 1 0.78 -43.64 -28.32
N LYS A 2 0.76 -44.33 -27.17
CA LYS A 2 1.72 -44.28 -26.03
C LYS A 2 1.86 -42.95 -25.28
N LYS A 3 1.86 -42.87 -23.94
CA LYS A 3 1.89 -43.78 -22.78
C LYS A 3 1.60 -42.85 -21.58
N GLY A 4 0.76 -43.17 -20.60
CA GLY A 4 1.07 -44.20 -19.62
C GLY A 4 -0.17 -44.71 -18.90
N LEU A 5 -0.38 -46.00 -19.07
CA LEU A 5 -1.21 -46.88 -18.26
C LEU A 5 -0.49 -47.19 -16.93
N LEU A 6 -1.30 -47.65 -15.97
CA LEU A 6 -0.99 -48.46 -14.78
C LEU A 6 -0.70 -47.71 -13.46
N LEU A 7 -1.74 -47.63 -12.63
CA LEU A 7 -1.85 -48.58 -11.51
C LEU A 7 -3.33 -48.87 -11.21
N ILE A 8 -3.68 -50.12 -11.50
CA ILE A 8 -4.97 -50.76 -11.31
C ILE A 8 -4.98 -51.30 -9.88
N GLY A 9 -6.05 -51.01 -9.14
CA GLY A 9 -6.34 -51.59 -7.83
C GLY A 9 -7.83 -51.81 -7.67
N GLY A 10 -8.39 -52.72 -8.46
CA GLY A 10 -9.62 -53.46 -8.17
C GLY A 10 -10.94 -52.68 -8.19
N LEU A 11 -11.55 -52.52 -9.36
CA LEU A 11 -13.00 -52.39 -9.49
C LEU A 11 -13.46 -53.32 -10.60
N THR A 12 -13.96 -54.47 -10.18
CA THR A 12 -14.86 -55.35 -10.94
C THR A 12 -15.92 -54.51 -11.63
N ALA A 13 -16.22 -54.83 -12.89
CA ALA A 13 -17.32 -54.25 -13.65
C ALA A 13 -18.64 -54.39 -12.87
N VAL A 14 -19.01 -53.33 -12.13
CA VAL A 14 -20.35 -53.16 -11.57
C VAL A 14 -21.12 -52.45 -12.66
N ALA A 15 -22.18 -53.09 -13.17
CA ALA A 15 -23.15 -52.45 -14.04
C ALA A 15 -23.49 -51.07 -13.47
N VAL A 16 -23.23 -50.01 -14.24
CA VAL A 16 -23.57 -48.64 -13.83
C VAL A 16 -25.09 -48.58 -13.75
N VAL A 17 -25.62 -48.85 -12.56
CA VAL A 17 -27.03 -48.67 -12.24
C VAL A 17 -27.32 -47.20 -12.51
N PRO A 18 -28.30 -46.86 -13.37
CA PRO A 18 -28.65 -45.48 -13.64
C PRO A 18 -28.93 -44.76 -12.31
N ILE A 19 -28.40 -43.56 -12.12
CA ILE A 19 -28.52 -42.85 -10.84
C ILE A 19 -29.98 -42.57 -10.45
N SER A 20 -30.90 -42.51 -11.42
CA SER A 20 -32.35 -42.53 -11.18
C SER A 20 -32.82 -43.79 -10.44
N VAL A 21 -32.25 -44.95 -10.76
CA VAL A 21 -32.49 -46.23 -10.07
C VAL A 21 -31.84 -46.20 -8.69
N THR A 22 -30.60 -45.72 -8.55
CA THR A 22 -29.92 -45.57 -7.25
C THR A 22 -30.70 -44.67 -6.29
N THR A 23 -31.28 -43.57 -6.79
CA THR A 23 -32.06 -42.63 -5.98
C THR A 23 -33.41 -43.22 -5.56
N THR A 24 -34.06 -43.96 -6.46
CA THR A 24 -35.29 -44.69 -6.14
C THR A 24 -35.03 -45.78 -5.10
N LEU A 25 -33.90 -46.49 -5.21
CA LEU A 25 -33.46 -47.49 -4.24
C LEU A 25 -33.14 -46.83 -2.89
N LEU A 26 -32.47 -45.68 -2.87
CA LEU A 26 -32.17 -44.92 -1.66
C LEU A 26 -33.46 -44.58 -0.89
N ILE A 27 -34.47 -44.02 -1.58
CA ILE A 27 -35.77 -43.68 -0.97
C ILE A 27 -36.44 -44.92 -0.38
N LYS A 28 -36.47 -46.04 -1.13
CA LYS A 28 -37.05 -47.29 -0.66
C LYS A 28 -36.32 -47.86 0.56
N LYS A 29 -35.00 -47.89 0.54
CA LYS A 29 -34.17 -48.38 1.66
C LYS A 29 -34.34 -47.50 2.90
N ASN A 30 -34.42 -46.18 2.74
CA ASN A 30 -34.63 -45.26 3.86
C ASN A 30 -36.01 -45.48 4.50
N LYS A 31 -37.05 -45.65 3.68
CA LYS A 31 -38.40 -46.00 4.17
C LYS A 31 -38.40 -47.34 4.90
N GLN A 32 -37.71 -48.35 4.37
CA GLN A 32 -37.60 -49.66 5.01
C GLN A 32 -36.86 -49.59 6.35
N GLN A 33 -35.77 -48.81 6.42
CA GLN A 33 -35.03 -48.58 7.66
C GLN A 33 -35.94 -47.98 8.73
N ASN A 34 -36.71 -46.94 8.41
CA ASN A 34 -37.66 -46.32 9.34
C ASN A 34 -38.74 -47.30 9.81
N ILE A 35 -39.28 -48.12 8.90
CA ILE A 35 -40.23 -49.18 9.25
C ILE A 35 -39.62 -50.17 10.25
N ASN A 36 -38.38 -50.62 10.01
CA ASN A 36 -37.69 -51.56 10.88
C ASN A 36 -37.37 -50.93 12.25
N GLN A 37 -36.99 -49.64 12.27
CA GLN A 37 -36.77 -48.88 13.50
C GLN A 37 -38.06 -48.83 14.35
N ASN A 38 -39.20 -48.50 13.76
CA ASN A 38 -40.50 -48.48 14.45
C ASN A 38 -40.92 -49.88 14.95
N LYS A 39 -40.60 -50.95 14.20
CA LYS A 39 -40.85 -52.33 14.65
C LYS A 39 -40.02 -52.69 15.88
N ILE A 40 -38.76 -52.28 15.93
CA ILE A 40 -37.89 -52.47 17.09
C ILE A 40 -38.47 -51.77 18.30
N GLU A 41 -38.87 -50.50 18.17
CA GLU A 41 -39.48 -49.73 19.28
C GLU A 41 -40.69 -50.46 19.85
N LYS A 42 -41.61 -50.93 18.99
CA LYS A 42 -42.77 -51.71 19.41
C LYS A 42 -42.39 -53.02 20.11
N LEU A 43 -41.42 -53.78 19.58
CA LEU A 43 -40.95 -55.02 20.18
C LEU A 43 -40.26 -54.79 21.54
N GLN A 44 -39.55 -53.68 21.68
CA GLN A 44 -38.91 -53.28 22.95
C GLN A 44 -39.96 -52.94 24.01
N ASP A 45 -41.06 -52.28 23.64
CA ASP A 45 -42.17 -52.02 24.55
C ASP A 45 -42.89 -53.31 24.96
N GLU A 46 -43.14 -54.23 24.02
CA GLU A 46 -43.68 -55.56 24.31
C GLU A 46 -42.76 -56.38 25.24
N LEU A 47 -41.44 -56.31 25.03
CA LEU A 47 -40.45 -56.95 25.89
C LEU A 47 -40.48 -56.40 27.31
N LYS A 48 -40.57 -55.07 27.48
CA LYS A 48 -40.71 -54.45 28.80
C LYS A 48 -41.95 -54.94 29.53
N LEU A 49 -43.09 -55.06 28.83
CA LEU A 49 -44.33 -55.56 29.40
C LEU A 49 -44.19 -57.03 29.85
N LEU A 50 -43.65 -57.90 29.01
CA LEU A 50 -43.42 -59.31 29.33
C LEU A 50 -42.44 -59.49 30.49
N GLN A 51 -41.38 -58.69 30.55
CA GLN A 51 -40.42 -58.69 31.66
C GLN A 51 -41.08 -58.28 32.98
N SER A 52 -41.94 -57.27 32.96
CA SER A 52 -42.72 -56.86 34.12
C SER A 52 -43.69 -57.96 34.59
N GLN A 53 -44.36 -58.65 33.65
CA GLN A 53 -45.21 -59.79 33.96
C GLN A 53 -44.45 -60.93 34.63
N ILE A 54 -43.27 -61.31 34.10
CA ILE A 54 -42.43 -62.33 34.73
C ILE A 54 -41.99 -61.90 36.13
N ALA A 55 -41.55 -60.65 36.32
CA ALA A 55 -41.13 -60.15 37.62
C ALA A 55 -42.26 -60.23 38.67
N ASN A 56 -43.50 -59.92 38.28
CA ASN A 56 -44.67 -60.08 39.14
C ASN A 56 -44.95 -61.56 39.46
N LEU A 57 -44.90 -62.44 38.46
CA LEU A 57 -45.11 -63.89 38.67
C LEU A 57 -44.01 -64.54 39.53
N GLU A 58 -42.76 -64.08 39.42
CA GLU A 58 -41.66 -64.53 40.28
C GLU A 58 -41.84 -64.04 41.72
N LYS A 59 -42.43 -62.86 41.93
CA LYS A 59 -42.85 -62.38 43.25
C LYS A 59 -43.97 -63.24 43.84
N ASP A 60 -45.00 -63.54 43.06
CA ASP A 60 -46.10 -64.43 43.47
C ASP A 60 -45.58 -65.84 43.79
N LYS A 61 -44.61 -66.35 43.01
CA LYS A 61 -43.92 -67.61 43.26
C LYS A 61 -43.18 -67.60 44.59
N THR A 62 -42.49 -66.50 44.91
CA THR A 62 -41.77 -66.33 46.18
C THR A 62 -42.73 -66.30 47.37
N GLN A 63 -43.86 -65.60 47.22
CA GLN A 63 -44.90 -65.53 48.25
C GLN A 63 -45.59 -66.89 48.47
N MET A 64 -45.84 -67.65 47.40
CA MET A 64 -46.35 -69.03 47.50
C MET A 64 -45.34 -69.99 48.14
N ALA A 65 -44.03 -69.82 47.89
CA ALA A 65 -42.99 -70.61 48.56
C ALA A 65 -42.96 -70.32 50.07
N GLN A 66 -43.05 -69.05 50.47
CA GLN A 66 -43.17 -68.66 51.89
C GLN A 66 -44.43 -69.24 52.55
N TYR A 67 -45.55 -69.29 51.82
CA TYR A 67 -46.78 -69.92 52.31
C TYR A 67 -46.63 -71.45 52.43
N ALA A 68 -45.92 -72.09 51.49
CA ALA A 68 -45.58 -73.50 51.57
C ALA A 68 -44.69 -73.79 52.80
N ASP A 69 -43.66 -72.98 53.04
CA ASP A 69 -42.77 -73.11 54.20
C ASP A 69 -43.54 -72.95 55.53
N SER A 70 -44.49 -72.02 55.59
CA SER A 70 -45.41 -71.84 56.73
C SER A 70 -46.31 -73.07 56.96
N LEU A 71 -46.85 -73.64 55.87
CA LEU A 71 -47.64 -74.88 55.93
C LEU A 71 -46.79 -76.08 56.37
N ILE A 72 -45.54 -76.20 55.92
CA ILE A 72 -44.59 -77.24 56.36
C ILE A 72 -44.28 -77.07 57.86
N TYR A 73 -44.04 -75.84 58.32
CA TYR A 73 -43.83 -75.56 59.74
C TYR A 73 -45.06 -75.91 60.60
N SER A 74 -46.28 -75.72 60.07
CA SER A 74 -47.51 -76.16 60.75
C SER A 74 -47.70 -77.68 60.79
N PHE A 75 -47.08 -78.41 59.86
CA PHE A 75 -47.05 -79.88 59.83
C PHE A 75 -46.19 -80.47 60.96
N ASP A 76 -45.13 -79.77 61.39
CA ASP A 76 -44.23 -80.21 62.45
C ASP A 76 -44.82 -80.02 63.87
N ILE A 77 -45.93 -79.28 64.03
CA ILE A 77 -46.42 -78.88 65.37
C ILE A 77 -47.61 -79.69 65.91
N GLU A 78 -48.59 -80.20 65.16
CA GLU A 78 -49.68 -80.99 65.78
C GLU A 78 -50.56 -81.74 64.76
N ASN A 79 -50.68 -83.06 64.89
CA ASN A 79 -51.67 -83.99 64.30
C ASN A 79 -51.96 -83.93 62.77
N TYR A 80 -51.61 -85.02 62.08
CA TYR A 80 -51.93 -85.34 60.68
C TYR A 80 -53.43 -85.19 60.33
N GLN A 81 -53.88 -83.99 59.91
CA GLN A 81 -55.20 -83.77 59.33
C GLN A 81 -55.18 -83.93 57.81
N LEU A 82 -56.10 -84.73 57.26
CA LEU A 82 -56.22 -85.00 55.83
C LEU A 82 -56.37 -83.71 54.96
N GLU A 83 -56.94 -82.64 55.54
CA GLU A 83 -57.16 -81.35 54.87
C GLU A 83 -55.86 -80.60 54.53
N SER A 84 -54.79 -80.76 55.32
CA SER A 84 -53.50 -80.09 55.06
C SER A 84 -52.75 -80.71 53.88
N LEU A 85 -52.88 -82.03 53.67
CA LEU A 85 -52.31 -82.74 52.53
C LEU A 85 -53.01 -82.34 51.22
N GLU A 86 -54.34 -82.19 51.23
CA GLU A 86 -55.09 -81.68 50.07
C GLU A 86 -54.69 -80.24 49.70
N ALA A 87 -54.47 -79.38 50.70
CA ALA A 87 -54.00 -78.01 50.48
C ALA A 87 -52.59 -78.00 49.84
N MET A 88 -51.68 -78.86 50.31
CA MET A 88 -50.34 -79.05 49.72
C MET A 88 -50.40 -79.54 48.27
N LEU A 89 -51.23 -80.54 47.96
CA LEU A 89 -51.41 -81.05 46.60
C LEU A 89 -51.97 -79.99 45.64
N LYS A 90 -52.96 -79.19 46.10
CA LYS A 90 -53.51 -78.05 45.33
C LYS A 90 -52.45 -76.97 45.11
N LEU A 91 -51.60 -76.69 46.10
CA LEU A 91 -50.51 -75.72 46.00
C LEU A 91 -49.42 -76.19 45.03
N GLN A 92 -49.04 -77.47 45.07
CA GLN A 92 -48.10 -78.09 44.15
C GLN A 92 -48.59 -78.04 42.69
N ALA A 93 -49.88 -78.32 42.47
CA ALA A 93 -50.51 -78.20 41.15
C ALA A 93 -50.49 -76.74 40.63
N LYS A 94 -50.77 -75.76 41.50
CA LYS A 94 -50.66 -74.32 41.16
C LYS A 94 -49.22 -73.93 40.83
N PHE A 95 -48.24 -74.40 41.61
CA PHE A 95 -46.83 -74.12 41.38
C PHE A 95 -46.33 -74.68 40.04
N HIS A 96 -46.76 -75.89 39.70
CA HIS A 96 -46.41 -76.51 38.42
C HIS A 96 -47.01 -75.73 37.23
N LYS A 97 -48.27 -75.32 37.33
CA LYS A 97 -48.94 -74.48 36.32
C LYS A 97 -48.28 -73.11 36.18
N LEU A 98 -47.89 -72.49 37.29
CA LEU A 98 -47.18 -71.21 37.27
C LEU A 98 -45.80 -71.33 36.61
N ASN A 99 -45.02 -72.37 36.92
CA ASN A 99 -43.72 -72.59 36.28
C ASN A 99 -43.87 -72.79 34.77
N SER A 100 -44.83 -73.60 34.33
CA SER A 100 -45.12 -73.78 32.90
C SER A 100 -45.48 -72.45 32.22
N TYR A 101 -46.23 -71.56 32.89
CA TYR A 101 -46.56 -70.24 32.36
C TYR A 101 -45.34 -69.30 32.30
N VAL A 102 -44.48 -69.31 33.32
CA VAL A 102 -43.23 -68.53 33.32
C VAL A 102 -42.28 -69.02 32.24
N ASP A 103 -42.16 -70.34 32.03
CA ASP A 103 -41.31 -70.92 30.98
C ASP A 103 -41.80 -70.54 29.58
N GLU A 104 -43.12 -70.53 29.36
CA GLU A 104 -43.73 -70.05 28.12
C GLU A 104 -43.43 -68.55 27.88
N LEU A 105 -43.57 -67.70 28.90
CA LEU A 105 -43.22 -66.28 28.80
C LEU A 105 -41.72 -66.06 28.54
N LYS A 106 -40.84 -66.87 29.15
CA LYS A 106 -39.39 -66.84 28.88
C LYS A 106 -39.08 -67.21 27.44
N ASN A 107 -39.76 -68.21 26.90
CA ASN A 107 -39.65 -68.60 25.50
C ASN A 107 -40.10 -67.44 24.57
N GLN A 108 -41.24 -66.80 24.85
CA GLN A 108 -41.71 -65.63 24.09
C GLN A 108 -40.73 -64.46 24.14
N ILE A 109 -40.13 -64.17 25.29
CA ILE A 109 -39.07 -63.15 25.43
C ILE A 109 -37.86 -63.51 24.59
N SER A 110 -37.42 -64.78 24.61
CA SER A 110 -36.28 -65.25 23.83
C SER A 110 -36.49 -65.02 22.33
N ILE A 111 -37.67 -65.43 21.81
CA ILE A 111 -38.06 -65.25 20.41
C ILE A 111 -38.10 -63.75 20.04
N LYS A 112 -38.73 -62.91 20.88
CA LYS A 112 -38.80 -61.46 20.62
C LYS A 112 -37.43 -60.78 20.65
N LYS A 113 -36.54 -61.17 21.56
CA LYS A 113 -35.14 -60.68 21.59
C LYS A 113 -34.39 -61.05 20.32
N GLN A 114 -34.53 -62.29 19.85
CA GLN A 114 -33.93 -62.74 18.59
C GLN A 114 -34.44 -61.91 17.41
N ASN A 115 -35.75 -61.61 17.35
CA ASN A 115 -36.34 -60.74 16.33
C ASN A 115 -35.78 -59.31 16.36
N VAL A 116 -35.58 -58.73 17.55
CA VAL A 116 -34.93 -57.42 17.71
C VAL A 116 -33.51 -57.47 17.17
N THR A 117 -32.71 -58.47 17.55
CA THR A 117 -31.33 -58.61 17.08
C THR A 117 -31.23 -58.74 15.56
N GLU A 118 -32.12 -59.49 14.92
CA GLU A 118 -32.15 -59.60 13.45
C GLU A 118 -32.54 -58.27 12.79
N LEU A 119 -33.54 -57.55 13.31
CA LEU A 119 -33.90 -56.22 12.81
C LEU A 119 -32.76 -55.19 12.98
N GLU A 120 -32.00 -55.25 14.09
CA GLU A 120 -30.83 -54.40 14.32
C GLU A 120 -29.71 -54.67 13.32
N LYS A 121 -29.44 -55.95 13.01
CA LYS A 121 -28.50 -56.35 11.95
C LYS A 121 -28.95 -55.82 10.59
N GLU A 122 -30.24 -55.92 10.28
CA GLU A 122 -30.82 -55.42 9.04
C GLU A 122 -30.71 -53.88 8.94
N ILE A 123 -30.99 -53.15 10.02
CA ILE A 123 -30.80 -51.69 10.07
C ILE A 123 -29.33 -51.33 9.87
N LYS A 124 -28.39 -52.05 10.50
CA LYS A 124 -26.95 -51.81 10.31
C LYS A 124 -26.55 -52.01 8.85
N ARG A 125 -27.05 -53.07 8.21
CA ARG A 125 -26.84 -53.31 6.78
C ARG A 125 -27.43 -52.18 5.93
N LEU A 126 -28.69 -51.80 6.18
CA LEU A 126 -29.35 -50.69 5.47
C LEU A 126 -28.60 -49.37 5.64
N ARG A 127 -28.04 -49.08 6.82
CA ARG A 127 -27.18 -47.88 7.04
C ARG A 127 -25.96 -47.86 6.14
N ASN A 128 -25.27 -49.00 6.04
CA ASN A 128 -24.09 -49.12 5.18
C ASN A 128 -24.46 -48.96 3.70
N GLU A 129 -25.55 -49.59 3.27
CA GLU A 129 -26.05 -49.45 1.89
C GLU A 129 -26.51 -48.01 1.59
N LEU A 130 -27.23 -47.37 2.51
CA LEU A 130 -27.64 -45.96 2.39
C LEU A 130 -26.44 -45.03 2.33
N SER A 131 -25.39 -45.29 3.13
CA SER A 131 -24.15 -44.51 3.08
C SER A 131 -23.47 -44.63 1.71
N HIS A 132 -23.40 -45.84 1.16
CA HIS A 132 -22.88 -46.08 -0.18
C HIS A 132 -23.68 -45.34 -1.25
N ASP A 133 -25.01 -45.47 -1.24
CA ASP A 133 -25.91 -44.82 -2.20
C ASP A 133 -25.82 -43.28 -2.08
N ARG A 134 -25.75 -42.72 -0.86
CA ARG A 134 -25.55 -41.28 -0.62
C ARG A 134 -24.23 -40.79 -1.21
N ASN A 135 -23.14 -41.55 -1.05
CA ASN A 135 -21.84 -41.19 -1.60
C ASN A 135 -21.80 -41.28 -3.13
N ALA A 136 -22.43 -42.29 -3.71
CA ALA A 136 -22.55 -42.43 -5.17
C ALA A 136 -23.31 -41.24 -5.77
N ILE A 137 -24.41 -40.82 -5.13
CA ILE A 137 -25.18 -39.65 -5.53
C ILE A 137 -24.37 -38.36 -5.34
N ARG A 138 -23.67 -38.18 -4.21
CA ARG A 138 -22.76 -37.05 -3.98
C ARG A 138 -21.76 -36.90 -5.11
N PHE A 139 -21.12 -38.01 -5.49
CA PHE A 139 -20.08 -38.02 -6.50
C PHE A 139 -20.59 -37.59 -7.87
N GLU A 140 -21.76 -38.08 -8.28
CA GLU A 140 -22.33 -37.66 -9.56
C GLU A 140 -22.78 -36.21 -9.55
N VAL A 141 -23.48 -35.76 -8.52
CA VAL A 141 -23.92 -34.37 -8.47
C VAL A 141 -22.71 -33.45 -8.39
N GLN A 142 -21.66 -33.82 -7.64
CA GLN A 142 -20.38 -33.12 -7.63
C GLN A 142 -19.78 -33.02 -9.05
N ARG A 143 -19.78 -34.12 -9.81
CA ARG A 143 -19.31 -34.13 -11.20
C ARG A 143 -20.11 -33.16 -12.08
N LEU A 144 -21.44 -33.23 -12.03
CA LEU A 144 -22.33 -32.36 -12.80
C LEU A 144 -22.18 -30.88 -12.43
N VAL A 145 -22.09 -30.56 -11.14
CA VAL A 145 -21.85 -29.19 -10.66
C VAL A 145 -20.49 -28.70 -11.15
N THR A 146 -19.46 -29.55 -11.12
CA THR A 146 -18.10 -29.19 -11.59
C THR A 146 -18.08 -28.93 -13.10
N ASP A 147 -18.75 -29.76 -13.89
CA ASP A 147 -18.85 -29.60 -15.35
C ASP A 147 -19.61 -28.30 -15.71
N GLU A 148 -20.73 -28.02 -15.04
CA GLU A 148 -21.48 -26.78 -15.25
C GLU A 148 -20.77 -25.54 -14.71
N TRP A 149 -20.01 -25.67 -13.61
CA TRP A 149 -19.23 -24.58 -13.03
C TRP A 149 -18.26 -23.97 -14.06
N ALA A 150 -17.60 -24.80 -14.86
CA ALA A 150 -16.72 -24.33 -15.93
C ALA A 150 -17.48 -23.58 -17.04
N ASN A 151 -18.74 -23.95 -17.29
CA ASN A 151 -19.60 -23.36 -18.31
C ASN A 151 -20.40 -22.13 -17.82
N MET A 152 -20.31 -21.81 -16.53
CA MET A 152 -21.00 -20.71 -15.87
C MET A 152 -20.11 -19.47 -15.68
N LYS A 153 -19.00 -19.36 -16.43
CA LYS A 153 -18.04 -18.24 -16.31
C LYS A 153 -18.75 -16.89 -16.23
N ASP A 154 -19.61 -16.58 -17.20
CA ASP A 154 -20.25 -15.26 -17.26
C ASP A 154 -21.24 -15.04 -16.12
N GLU A 155 -22.05 -16.06 -15.76
CA GLU A 155 -22.97 -15.96 -14.63
C GLU A 155 -22.24 -15.82 -13.29
N ILE A 156 -21.11 -16.50 -13.10
CA ILE A 156 -20.29 -16.42 -11.88
C ILE A 156 -19.66 -15.04 -11.76
N LEU A 157 -19.10 -14.52 -12.86
CA LEU A 157 -18.49 -13.19 -12.88
C LEU A 157 -19.52 -12.07 -12.69
N GLN A 158 -20.77 -12.30 -13.08
CA GLN A 158 -21.89 -11.38 -12.87
C GLN A 158 -22.64 -11.61 -11.53
N SER A 159 -22.36 -12.72 -10.83
CA SER A 159 -23.01 -13.05 -9.56
C SER A 159 -22.48 -12.20 -8.43
N HIS A 160 -23.37 -11.83 -7.51
CA HIS A 160 -23.04 -10.93 -6.40
C HIS A 160 -22.96 -11.66 -5.07
N LYS A 161 -23.84 -12.64 -4.88
CA LYS A 161 -23.87 -13.49 -3.71
C LYS A 161 -23.79 -14.96 -4.11
N VAL A 162 -23.37 -15.78 -3.16
CA VAL A 162 -23.37 -17.24 -3.33
C VAL A 162 -24.77 -17.76 -3.72
N SER A 163 -25.85 -17.16 -3.22
CA SER A 163 -27.21 -17.55 -3.65
C SER A 163 -27.53 -17.29 -5.13
N ASP A 164 -26.90 -16.32 -5.78
CA ASP A 164 -27.09 -16.08 -7.22
C ASP A 164 -26.53 -17.25 -8.02
N ILE A 165 -25.32 -17.68 -7.67
CA ILE A 165 -24.66 -18.85 -8.23
C ILE A 165 -25.50 -20.11 -7.98
N VAL A 166 -26.00 -20.31 -6.76
CA VAL A 166 -26.87 -21.43 -6.42
C VAL A 166 -28.13 -21.46 -7.30
N LYS A 167 -28.75 -20.30 -7.56
CA LYS A 167 -29.90 -20.21 -8.48
C LYS A 167 -29.52 -20.63 -9.90
N HIS A 168 -28.38 -20.16 -10.41
CA HIS A 168 -27.89 -20.53 -11.73
C HIS A 168 -27.56 -22.03 -11.85
N LEU A 169 -26.87 -22.60 -10.85
CA LEU A 169 -26.56 -24.03 -10.77
C LEU A 169 -27.84 -24.87 -10.75
N ASN A 170 -28.79 -24.57 -9.85
CA ASN A 170 -30.06 -25.29 -9.79
C ASN A 170 -30.87 -25.17 -11.09
N LYS A 171 -30.78 -24.04 -11.81
CA LYS A 171 -31.45 -23.86 -13.10
C LYS A 171 -30.81 -24.72 -14.20
N ARG A 172 -29.48 -24.76 -14.27
CA ARG A 172 -28.73 -25.49 -15.31
C ARG A 172 -28.81 -27.00 -15.13
N ILE A 173 -28.79 -27.49 -13.88
CA ILE A 173 -28.75 -28.93 -13.59
C ILE A 173 -30.17 -29.52 -13.41
N LYS A 174 -31.23 -28.74 -13.68
CA LYS A 174 -32.65 -29.13 -13.50
C LYS A 174 -33.08 -30.35 -14.36
N PHE A 175 -32.33 -30.70 -15.39
CA PHE A 175 -32.66 -31.78 -16.32
C PHE A 175 -32.31 -33.19 -15.83
N THR A 176 -31.68 -33.33 -14.67
CA THR A 176 -31.26 -34.63 -14.12
C THR A 176 -32.42 -35.52 -13.66
N LYS A 177 -33.65 -34.98 -13.53
CA LYS A 177 -34.84 -35.66 -12.97
C LYS A 177 -34.63 -36.20 -11.55
N LEU A 178 -33.61 -35.73 -10.84
CA LEU A 178 -33.32 -36.14 -9.46
C LEU A 178 -33.98 -35.16 -8.47
N PRO A 179 -34.58 -35.65 -7.37
CA PRO A 179 -35.27 -34.81 -6.38
C PRO A 179 -34.27 -34.18 -5.39
N TYR A 180 -33.37 -33.32 -5.87
CA TYR A 180 -32.42 -32.58 -5.02
C TYR A 180 -32.45 -31.07 -5.28
N GLN A 181 -31.92 -30.32 -4.31
CA GLN A 181 -31.60 -28.90 -4.41
C GLN A 181 -30.19 -28.63 -3.90
N ILE A 182 -29.47 -27.77 -4.63
CA ILE A 182 -28.25 -27.13 -4.11
C ILE A 182 -28.68 -25.94 -3.27
N LYS A 183 -28.11 -25.81 -2.08
CA LYS A 183 -28.31 -24.72 -1.11
C LYS A 183 -26.96 -24.19 -0.65
N THR A 184 -26.97 -23.08 0.08
CA THR A 184 -25.81 -22.54 0.78
C THR A 184 -26.20 -22.19 2.21
N ASP A 185 -25.33 -22.49 3.17
CA ASP A 185 -25.52 -22.15 4.59
C ASP A 185 -25.25 -20.67 4.90
N SER A 186 -24.63 -19.94 3.96
CA SER A 186 -24.21 -18.57 4.16
C SER A 186 -24.22 -17.78 2.85
N ASP A 187 -25.27 -16.95 2.68
CA ASP A 187 -25.45 -16.07 1.53
C ASP A 187 -24.54 -14.83 1.60
N LYS A 188 -23.22 -15.06 1.48
CA LYS A 188 -22.18 -14.03 1.56
C LYS A 188 -22.00 -13.33 0.21
N THR A 189 -21.59 -12.07 0.27
CA THR A 189 -21.09 -11.33 -0.89
C THR A 189 -19.82 -12.00 -1.40
N ILE A 190 -19.74 -12.23 -2.71
CA ILE A 190 -18.58 -12.83 -3.35
C ILE A 190 -17.44 -11.82 -3.36
N LYS A 191 -16.30 -12.17 -2.75
CA LYS A 191 -15.05 -11.40 -2.82
C LYS A 191 -13.94 -12.16 -3.54
N SER A 192 -14.13 -13.43 -3.82
CA SER A 192 -13.18 -14.28 -4.50
C SER A 192 -13.89 -15.47 -5.15
N LEU A 193 -13.24 -16.16 -6.10
CA LEU A 193 -13.74 -17.45 -6.62
C LEU A 193 -13.96 -18.47 -5.48
N LYS A 194 -13.08 -18.45 -4.48
CA LYS A 194 -13.19 -19.35 -3.34
C LYS A 194 -14.45 -19.07 -2.51
N ASP A 195 -14.84 -17.81 -2.35
CA ASP A 195 -16.10 -17.48 -1.68
C ASP A 195 -17.31 -17.96 -2.49
N ALA A 196 -17.22 -17.89 -3.82
CA ALA A 196 -18.26 -18.27 -4.75
C ALA A 196 -18.60 -19.78 -4.70
N THR A 197 -17.64 -20.62 -4.29
CA THR A 197 -17.78 -22.08 -4.19
C THR A 197 -17.93 -22.59 -2.76
N LYS A 198 -17.78 -21.72 -1.75
CA LYS A 198 -17.72 -22.12 -0.35
C LYS A 198 -19.11 -22.55 0.18
N ASN A 199 -19.14 -23.66 0.91
CA ASN A 199 -20.30 -24.15 1.65
C ASN A 199 -21.55 -24.42 0.79
N LEU A 200 -21.35 -24.92 -0.44
CA LEU A 200 -22.46 -25.45 -1.23
C LEU A 200 -22.90 -26.80 -0.64
N ILE A 201 -24.20 -26.95 -0.41
CA ILE A 201 -24.80 -28.13 0.23
C ILE A 201 -25.85 -28.73 -0.70
N LEU A 202 -25.85 -30.04 -0.83
CA LEU A 202 -26.91 -30.81 -1.48
C LEU A 202 -27.94 -31.24 -0.44
N SER A 203 -29.20 -30.91 -0.69
CA SER A 203 -30.37 -31.31 0.10
C SER A 203 -31.32 -32.11 -0.79
N PHE A 204 -31.90 -33.20 -0.29
CA PHE A 204 -32.81 -34.07 -1.04
C PHE A 204 -34.26 -33.90 -0.58
N ASP A 205 -35.17 -33.73 -1.52
CA ASP A 205 -36.59 -33.58 -1.20
C ASP A 205 -37.15 -34.91 -0.66
N GLY A 206 -37.72 -34.86 0.55
CA GLY A 206 -38.29 -36.03 1.22
C GLY A 206 -37.29 -36.92 1.97
N LEU A 207 -36.02 -36.50 2.10
CA LEU A 207 -35.01 -37.17 2.91
C LEU A 207 -34.20 -36.15 3.72
N ASP A 208 -34.16 -36.32 5.05
CA ASP A 208 -33.44 -35.41 5.95
C ASP A 208 -31.93 -35.71 5.99
N PHE A 209 -31.21 -35.42 4.90
CA PHE A 209 -29.74 -35.42 4.91
C PHE A 209 -29.14 -34.35 3.99
N GLU A 210 -27.95 -33.89 4.36
CA GLU A 210 -27.19 -32.86 3.66
C GLU A 210 -25.77 -33.35 3.33
N LEU A 211 -25.25 -32.95 2.16
CA LEU A 211 -23.90 -33.29 1.72
C LEU A 211 -23.16 -32.06 1.19
N THR A 212 -21.94 -31.80 1.67
CA THR A 212 -21.11 -30.68 1.20
C THR A 212 -20.55 -30.97 -0.19
N LEU A 213 -20.58 -29.97 -1.07
CA LEU A 213 -19.89 -29.98 -2.37
C LEU A 213 -18.53 -29.30 -2.23
N GLU A 214 -17.52 -29.90 -2.86
CA GLU A 214 -16.15 -29.39 -2.89
C GLU A 214 -15.77 -29.07 -4.33
N LEU A 215 -15.98 -27.82 -4.75
CA LEU A 215 -15.53 -27.37 -6.07
C LEU A 215 -14.08 -26.91 -5.98
N LYS A 216 -13.25 -27.39 -6.92
CA LYS A 216 -11.90 -26.87 -7.11
C LYS A 216 -11.99 -25.52 -7.80
N ASP A 217 -11.10 -24.60 -7.43
CA ASP A 217 -10.98 -23.31 -8.11
C ASP A 217 -10.67 -23.55 -9.59
N VAL A 218 -11.59 -23.13 -10.46
CA VAL A 218 -11.39 -23.11 -11.90
C VAL A 218 -10.86 -21.72 -12.26
N SER A 219 -9.66 -21.67 -12.83
CA SER A 219 -9.13 -20.40 -13.35
C SER A 219 -9.94 -19.97 -14.56
N PHE A 220 -10.67 -18.87 -14.45
CA PHE A 220 -11.30 -18.24 -15.62
C PHE A 220 -10.27 -17.43 -16.40
N HIS A 221 -10.21 -17.64 -17.72
CA HIS A 221 -9.52 -16.70 -18.60
C HIS A 221 -10.38 -15.44 -18.71
N LEU A 222 -9.91 -14.29 -18.20
CA LEU A 222 -10.64 -13.03 -18.26
C LEU A 222 -10.21 -12.24 -19.49
N ASP A 223 -11.07 -12.19 -20.49
CA ASP A 223 -10.87 -11.39 -21.70
C ASP A 223 -11.10 -9.91 -21.39
N SER A 224 -10.34 -9.03 -22.03
CA SER A 224 -10.54 -7.59 -21.89
C SER A 224 -11.92 -7.20 -22.43
N ILE A 225 -12.65 -6.37 -21.70
CA ILE A 225 -13.91 -5.79 -22.15
C ILE A 225 -13.88 -4.26 -22.00
N GLU A 226 -14.56 -3.57 -22.90
CA GLU A 226 -14.73 -2.11 -22.81
C GLU A 226 -15.89 -1.74 -21.88
N HIS A 227 -15.86 -0.51 -21.39
CA HIS A 227 -17.00 0.08 -20.70
C HIS A 227 -18.23 0.10 -21.62
N LYS A 228 -19.43 -0.08 -21.06
CA LYS A 228 -20.67 0.23 -21.78
C LYS A 228 -21.38 1.38 -21.09
N TYR A 229 -21.58 2.46 -21.84
CA TYR A 229 -22.29 3.65 -21.38
C TYR A 229 -23.75 3.63 -21.83
N GLU A 230 -24.61 4.25 -21.02
CA GLU A 230 -26.04 4.42 -21.34
C GLU A 230 -26.26 5.51 -22.40
N ASP A 231 -25.38 6.50 -22.44
CA ASP A 231 -25.47 7.69 -23.29
C ASP A 231 -24.23 7.87 -24.17
N SER A 232 -24.40 8.57 -25.30
CA SER A 232 -23.33 8.84 -26.26
C SER A 232 -22.28 9.84 -25.78
N GLN A 233 -22.55 10.54 -24.67
CA GLN A 233 -21.61 11.47 -24.02
C GLN A 233 -20.77 10.76 -22.95
N GLU A 234 -20.94 9.46 -22.78
CA GLU A 234 -20.21 8.60 -21.83
C GLU A 234 -20.33 9.07 -20.37
N THR A 235 -21.50 9.62 -20.00
CA THR A 235 -21.71 10.17 -18.66
C THR A 235 -22.15 9.12 -17.63
N ILE A 236 -22.88 8.09 -18.04
CA ILE A 236 -23.38 7.03 -17.16
C ILE A 236 -22.82 5.68 -17.62
N CYS A 237 -21.85 5.14 -16.88
CA CYS A 237 -21.34 3.79 -17.12
C CYS A 237 -22.29 2.74 -16.53
N LYS A 238 -22.68 1.75 -17.35
CA LYS A 238 -23.55 0.63 -16.96
C LYS A 238 -22.78 -0.66 -16.74
N ILE A 239 -21.69 -0.88 -17.49
CA ILE A 239 -20.82 -2.04 -17.36
C ILE A 239 -19.38 -1.55 -17.28
N ILE A 240 -18.69 -1.93 -16.21
CA ILE A 240 -17.28 -1.58 -15.97
C ILE A 240 -16.40 -2.46 -16.85
N GLY A 241 -15.68 -1.81 -17.77
CA GLY A 241 -14.63 -2.40 -18.58
C GLY A 241 -13.37 -2.69 -17.77
N TYR A 242 -12.66 -3.74 -18.15
CA TYR A 242 -11.43 -4.17 -17.49
C TYR A 242 -10.48 -4.84 -18.46
N TYR A 243 -9.21 -4.96 -18.07
CA TYR A 243 -8.16 -5.65 -18.82
C TYR A 243 -7.13 -6.23 -17.86
N LYS A 244 -6.33 -7.17 -18.36
CA LYS A 244 -5.17 -7.69 -17.64
C LYS A 244 -3.95 -6.83 -17.95
N ASP A 245 -3.33 -6.24 -16.93
CA ASP A 245 -2.15 -5.40 -17.10
C ASP A 245 -0.86 -6.23 -17.32
N GLY A 246 0.26 -5.56 -17.58
CA GLY A 246 1.54 -6.21 -17.81
C GLY A 246 2.10 -6.98 -16.59
N SER A 247 1.58 -6.74 -15.39
CA SER A 247 1.91 -7.50 -14.17
C SER A 247 1.01 -8.72 -13.98
N GLY A 248 -0.03 -8.86 -14.80
CA GLY A 248 -1.01 -9.92 -14.73
C GLY A 248 -2.20 -9.63 -13.82
N LYS A 249 -2.30 -8.43 -13.26
CA LYS A 249 -3.44 -8.00 -12.44
C LYS A 249 -4.62 -7.57 -13.31
N ILE A 250 -5.84 -7.76 -12.83
CA ILE A 250 -7.02 -7.25 -13.52
C ILE A 250 -7.30 -5.81 -13.11
N ALA A 251 -7.16 -4.88 -14.05
CA ALA A 251 -7.34 -3.45 -13.87
C ALA A 251 -8.62 -2.95 -14.56
N VAL A 252 -9.26 -1.94 -13.97
CA VAL A 252 -10.36 -1.22 -14.62
C VAL A 252 -9.81 -0.41 -15.80
N LYS A 253 -10.53 -0.43 -16.93
CA LYS A 253 -10.26 0.49 -18.05
C LYS A 253 -10.44 1.94 -17.57
N PRO A 254 -9.63 2.92 -18.02
CA PRO A 254 -9.92 4.33 -17.72
C PRO A 254 -11.35 4.70 -18.12
N PHE A 255 -12.09 5.35 -17.23
CA PHE A 255 -13.42 5.89 -17.52
C PHE A 255 -13.30 7.11 -18.41
N ALA A 256 -14.38 7.44 -19.13
CA ALA A 256 -14.44 8.66 -19.92
C ALA A 256 -14.31 9.88 -19.01
N LYS A 257 -13.70 10.95 -19.54
CA LYS A 257 -13.49 12.20 -18.78
C LYS A 257 -14.81 12.83 -18.35
N SER A 258 -15.91 12.54 -19.05
CA SER A 258 -17.27 13.01 -18.80
C SER A 258 -18.08 12.14 -17.83
N THR A 259 -17.54 10.99 -17.38
CA THR A 259 -18.29 10.06 -16.51
C THR A 259 -18.69 10.72 -15.19
N LYS A 260 -19.98 10.67 -14.89
CA LYS A 260 -20.64 11.22 -13.68
C LYS A 260 -21.24 10.15 -12.79
N LYS A 261 -21.49 8.96 -13.34
CA LYS A 261 -22.12 7.86 -12.62
C LYS A 261 -21.50 6.54 -13.04
N VAL A 262 -21.18 5.72 -12.06
CA VAL A 262 -20.71 4.35 -12.27
C VAL A 262 -21.72 3.34 -11.72
N PRO A 263 -21.60 2.04 -12.04
CA PRO A 263 -22.39 1.03 -11.39
C PRO A 263 -22.14 1.02 -9.87
N THR A 264 -23.13 0.66 -9.07
CA THR A 264 -23.03 0.57 -7.61
C THR A 264 -22.06 -0.50 -7.11
N ARG A 265 -21.49 -1.30 -8.00
CA ARG A 265 -20.63 -2.42 -7.65
C ARG A 265 -19.45 -2.48 -8.58
N LEU A 266 -18.26 -2.56 -7.99
CA LEU A 266 -17.03 -2.93 -8.67
C LEU A 266 -17.01 -4.46 -8.84
N PRO A 267 -16.68 -5.01 -10.02
CA PRO A 267 -16.49 -6.45 -10.17
C PRO A 267 -15.44 -6.94 -9.16
N TRP A 268 -15.78 -7.99 -8.42
CA TRP A 268 -14.99 -8.40 -7.24
C TRP A 268 -13.58 -8.87 -7.59
N PHE A 269 -13.33 -9.29 -8.83
CA PHE A 269 -12.00 -9.73 -9.31
C PHE A 269 -11.09 -8.56 -9.72
N ILE A 270 -11.52 -7.30 -9.58
CA ILE A 270 -10.68 -6.13 -9.86
C ILE A 270 -9.62 -5.97 -8.77
N GLU A 271 -8.37 -5.90 -9.21
CA GLU A 271 -7.19 -5.79 -8.34
C GLU A 271 -6.51 -4.41 -8.47
N SER A 272 -6.88 -3.61 -9.48
CA SER A 272 -6.28 -2.32 -9.75
C SER A 272 -7.31 -1.28 -10.24
N LEU A 273 -7.25 -0.09 -9.65
CA LEU A 273 -7.97 1.11 -10.07
C LEU A 273 -7.04 2.13 -10.71
N LYS A 274 -5.87 1.68 -11.18
CA LYS A 274 -4.84 2.54 -11.76
C LYS A 274 -5.43 3.39 -12.90
N ALA A 275 -5.27 4.70 -12.78
CA ALA A 275 -5.76 5.70 -13.73
C ALA A 275 -7.27 5.63 -14.06
N ALA A 276 -8.08 4.98 -13.21
CA ALA A 276 -9.50 4.75 -13.49
C ALA A 276 -10.26 6.06 -13.80
N PHE A 277 -10.02 7.14 -13.04
CA PHE A 277 -10.69 8.43 -13.21
C PHE A 277 -9.71 9.56 -13.55
N LYS A 278 -8.61 9.22 -14.24
CA LYS A 278 -7.67 10.23 -14.76
C LYS A 278 -8.41 11.22 -15.66
N ASP A 279 -8.10 12.50 -15.50
CA ASP A 279 -8.69 13.66 -16.20
C ASP A 279 -10.21 13.84 -16.03
N ASN A 280 -10.87 13.08 -15.14
CA ASN A 280 -12.32 13.14 -14.99
C ASN A 280 -12.79 14.55 -14.58
N LYS A 281 -13.85 15.04 -15.22
CA LYS A 281 -14.35 16.42 -15.07
C LYS A 281 -15.45 16.59 -14.03
N SER A 282 -15.87 15.50 -13.39
CA SER A 282 -16.92 15.51 -12.38
C SER A 282 -16.31 15.72 -11.00
N SER A 283 -16.84 16.68 -10.24
CA SER A 283 -16.48 16.86 -8.82
C SER A 283 -17.05 15.77 -7.92
N ASN A 284 -18.13 15.13 -8.37
CA ASN A 284 -18.75 13.98 -7.75
C ASN A 284 -19.14 12.94 -8.81
N ILE A 285 -18.82 11.68 -8.55
CA ILE A 285 -19.12 10.49 -9.31
C ILE A 285 -20.11 9.67 -8.48
N GLU A 286 -21.36 9.64 -8.92
CA GLU A 286 -22.43 8.91 -8.28
C GLU A 286 -22.10 7.40 -8.23
N ASN A 287 -22.45 6.78 -7.11
CA ASN A 287 -22.22 5.36 -6.77
C ASN A 287 -20.77 4.93 -6.53
N LEU A 288 -19.78 5.82 -6.67
CA LEU A 288 -18.37 5.45 -6.47
C LEU A 288 -18.10 4.89 -5.07
N ASN A 289 -18.72 5.47 -4.04
CA ASN A 289 -18.57 5.04 -2.64
C ASN A 289 -19.28 3.73 -2.29
N GLU A 290 -20.04 3.13 -3.22
CA GLU A 290 -20.68 1.82 -3.04
C GLU A 290 -19.73 0.66 -3.39
N TRP A 291 -18.56 0.96 -3.97
CA TRP A 291 -17.60 -0.04 -4.39
C TRP A 291 -16.91 -0.74 -3.22
N ASN A 292 -16.96 -2.06 -3.23
CA ASN A 292 -16.07 -2.88 -2.41
C ASN A 292 -14.68 -2.94 -3.05
N THR A 293 -13.74 -2.20 -2.48
CA THR A 293 -12.35 -2.09 -2.95
C THR A 293 -11.36 -2.99 -2.21
N SER A 294 -11.84 -3.95 -1.41
CA SER A 294 -10.97 -4.81 -0.58
C SER A 294 -9.99 -5.69 -1.36
N ASN A 295 -10.18 -5.93 -2.66
CA ASN A 295 -9.22 -6.66 -3.51
C ASN A 295 -8.24 -5.73 -4.25
N VAL A 296 -8.43 -4.41 -4.17
CA VAL A 296 -7.60 -3.44 -4.87
C VAL A 296 -6.25 -3.31 -4.17
N THR A 297 -5.18 -3.51 -4.94
CA THR A 297 -3.79 -3.37 -4.47
C THR A 297 -3.08 -2.16 -5.08
N ASP A 298 -3.61 -1.59 -6.16
CA ASP A 298 -3.03 -0.47 -6.89
C ASP A 298 -4.07 0.64 -7.14
N MET A 299 -3.82 1.82 -6.58
CA MET A 299 -4.62 3.04 -6.79
C MET A 299 -3.80 4.15 -7.47
N SER A 300 -2.72 3.78 -8.15
CA SER A 300 -1.81 4.74 -8.76
C SER A 300 -2.50 5.59 -9.82
N MET A 301 -2.30 6.91 -9.80
CA MET A 301 -2.91 7.86 -10.77
C MET A 301 -4.44 7.82 -10.83
N MET A 302 -5.12 7.20 -9.86
CA MET A 302 -6.56 6.94 -9.94
C MET A 302 -7.39 8.21 -10.23
N PHE A 303 -6.99 9.34 -9.65
CA PHE A 303 -7.65 10.65 -9.78
C PHE A 303 -6.73 11.72 -10.37
N GLU A 304 -5.70 11.31 -11.11
CA GLU A 304 -4.75 12.24 -11.74
C GLU A 304 -5.48 13.27 -12.61
N ALA A 305 -5.18 14.57 -12.47
CA ALA A 305 -5.76 15.69 -13.20
C ALA A 305 -7.31 15.75 -13.17
N SER A 306 -7.94 15.07 -12.20
CA SER A 306 -9.39 15.03 -12.06
C SER A 306 -9.92 16.25 -11.30
N GLN A 307 -11.22 16.49 -11.42
CA GLN A 307 -11.96 17.53 -10.71
C GLN A 307 -12.61 17.02 -9.41
N ILE A 308 -12.32 15.77 -9.03
CA ILE A 308 -12.96 15.09 -7.90
C ILE A 308 -12.77 15.91 -6.62
N ASN A 309 -13.84 16.09 -5.85
CA ASN A 309 -13.78 16.68 -4.51
C ASN A 309 -14.91 16.14 -3.61
N GLN A 310 -15.26 14.87 -3.78
CA GLN A 310 -16.17 14.15 -2.90
C GLN A 310 -15.38 13.34 -1.85
N PRO A 311 -15.99 12.98 -0.71
CA PRO A 311 -15.41 12.00 0.20
C PRO A 311 -15.22 10.64 -0.50
N ILE A 312 -14.05 10.01 -0.30
CA ILE A 312 -13.70 8.70 -0.87
C ILE A 312 -13.73 7.63 0.23
N ARG A 313 -14.69 6.70 0.17
CA ARG A 313 -14.95 5.68 1.20
C ARG A 313 -14.49 4.28 0.79
N PHE A 314 -13.20 4.15 0.47
CA PHE A 314 -12.63 2.87 0.03
C PHE A 314 -12.00 2.06 1.17
N ASP A 315 -12.11 0.73 1.08
CA ASP A 315 -11.29 -0.18 1.88
C ASP A 315 -9.90 -0.25 1.25
N THR A 316 -8.94 0.42 1.88
CA THR A 316 -7.58 0.60 1.39
C THR A 316 -6.56 -0.35 2.03
N ARG A 317 -7.01 -1.27 2.89
CA ARG A 317 -6.11 -2.13 3.69
C ARG A 317 -5.15 -2.99 2.88
N ASN A 318 -5.51 -3.33 1.63
CA ASN A 318 -4.71 -4.16 0.74
C ASN A 318 -3.94 -3.35 -0.31
N VAL A 319 -4.07 -2.01 -0.29
CA VAL A 319 -3.38 -1.12 -1.23
C VAL A 319 -1.89 -1.09 -0.92
N ILE A 320 -1.08 -1.32 -1.94
CA ILE A 320 0.39 -1.35 -1.90
C ILE A 320 0.97 -0.04 -2.43
N THR A 321 0.32 0.60 -3.41
CA THR A 321 0.79 1.83 -4.04
C THR A 321 -0.32 2.86 -4.21
N MET A 322 -0.01 4.10 -3.84
CA MET A 322 -0.82 5.31 -4.07
C MET A 322 -0.04 6.34 -4.91
N TYR A 323 0.91 5.85 -5.73
CA TYR A 323 1.73 6.67 -6.61
C TYR A 323 0.87 7.64 -7.44
N SER A 324 1.13 8.94 -7.31
CA SER A 324 0.41 9.98 -8.07
C SER A 324 -1.12 9.93 -7.96
N MET A 325 -1.69 9.37 -6.89
CA MET A 325 -3.15 9.12 -6.80
C MET A 325 -4.00 10.37 -7.06
N PHE A 326 -3.58 11.54 -6.56
CA PHE A 326 -4.23 12.85 -6.75
C PHE A 326 -3.32 13.86 -7.46
N TYR A 327 -2.38 13.39 -8.28
CA TYR A 327 -1.47 14.25 -9.05
C TYR A 327 -2.27 15.21 -9.93
N GLU A 328 -2.02 16.52 -9.85
CA GLU A 328 -2.75 17.60 -10.51
C GLU A 328 -4.27 17.63 -10.26
N ALA A 329 -4.77 16.98 -9.19
CA ALA A 329 -6.17 17.11 -8.77
C ALA A 329 -6.38 18.45 -8.03
N LYS A 330 -6.29 19.56 -8.77
CA LYS A 330 -6.12 20.93 -8.25
C LYS A 330 -7.17 21.36 -7.22
N HIS A 331 -8.40 20.87 -7.33
CA HIS A 331 -9.53 21.21 -6.45
C HIS A 331 -9.82 20.15 -5.37
N PHE A 332 -9.02 19.08 -5.30
CA PHE A 332 -9.25 18.02 -4.32
C PHE A 332 -8.87 18.50 -2.92
N ASN A 333 -9.85 18.54 -2.02
CA ASN A 333 -9.65 18.90 -0.60
C ASN A 333 -10.58 18.10 0.32
N SER A 334 -11.00 16.91 -0.10
CA SER A 334 -11.88 16.05 0.70
C SER A 334 -11.09 15.24 1.74
N PRO A 335 -11.62 15.02 2.95
CA PRO A 335 -10.95 14.22 3.97
C PRO A 335 -10.65 12.79 3.50
N LEU A 336 -9.46 12.27 3.87
CA LEU A 336 -9.01 10.93 3.54
C LEU A 336 -8.88 10.07 4.80
N ASN A 337 -9.76 9.07 4.95
CA ASN A 337 -9.69 8.08 6.02
C ASN A 337 -9.21 6.73 5.49
N PHE A 338 -7.97 6.69 4.99
CA PHE A 338 -7.38 5.50 4.39
C PHE A 338 -6.56 4.69 5.39
N ASP A 339 -6.68 3.37 5.30
CA ASP A 339 -5.82 2.41 6.00
C ASP A 339 -4.57 2.15 5.16
N THR A 340 -3.52 2.93 5.40
CA THR A 340 -2.28 2.90 4.60
C THR A 340 -1.22 1.93 5.13
N ARG A 341 -1.57 1.01 6.04
CA ARG A 341 -0.60 0.13 6.73
C ARG A 341 0.27 -0.72 5.79
N ASN A 342 -0.20 -1.00 4.58
CA ASN A 342 0.49 -1.83 3.58
C ASN A 342 1.05 -1.01 2.41
N VAL A 343 0.85 0.31 2.40
CA VAL A 343 1.32 1.19 1.32
C VAL A 343 2.83 1.34 1.42
N GLN A 344 3.52 1.12 0.30
CA GLN A 344 4.98 1.19 0.18
C GLN A 344 5.46 2.39 -0.63
N ASN A 345 4.60 2.92 -1.52
CA ASN A 345 4.92 4.04 -2.41
C ASN A 345 3.84 5.13 -2.34
N MET A 346 4.24 6.32 -1.91
CA MET A 346 3.41 7.54 -1.85
C MET A 346 3.99 8.68 -2.70
N LYS A 347 4.92 8.39 -3.61
CA LYS A 347 5.56 9.38 -4.47
C LYS A 347 4.49 10.17 -5.24
N ALA A 348 4.63 11.49 -5.22
CA ALA A 348 3.79 12.46 -5.93
C ALA A 348 2.28 12.34 -5.64
N MET A 349 1.87 11.74 -4.52
CA MET A 349 0.46 11.47 -4.21
C MET A 349 -0.44 12.71 -4.31
N PHE A 350 0.04 13.89 -3.88
CA PHE A 350 -0.66 15.18 -3.93
C PHE A 350 0.09 16.24 -4.74
N TYR A 351 0.90 15.82 -5.70
CA TYR A 351 1.62 16.76 -6.56
C TYR A 351 0.62 17.71 -7.25
N ASP A 352 0.83 19.03 -7.20
CA ASP A 352 -0.04 20.08 -7.74
C ASP A 352 -1.52 19.97 -7.32
N ALA A 353 -1.82 19.33 -6.18
CA ALA A 353 -3.14 19.38 -5.56
C ALA A 353 -3.32 20.72 -4.83
N LEU A 354 -3.48 21.80 -5.61
CA LEU A 354 -3.35 23.19 -5.16
C LEU A 354 -4.18 23.53 -3.91
N GLU A 355 -5.40 23.02 -3.83
CA GLU A 355 -6.36 23.29 -2.75
C GLU A 355 -6.29 22.31 -1.57
N PHE A 356 -5.45 21.28 -1.63
CA PHE A 356 -5.41 20.23 -0.62
C PHE A 356 -4.84 20.72 0.71
N ASP A 357 -5.65 20.68 1.77
CA ASP A 357 -5.27 21.04 3.15
C ASP A 357 -6.06 20.19 4.17
N GLN A 358 -5.87 18.86 4.12
CA GLN A 358 -6.53 17.91 5.02
C GLN A 358 -5.56 17.21 5.97
N GLU A 359 -6.05 16.84 7.15
CA GLU A 359 -5.28 16.05 8.12
C GLU A 359 -5.06 14.64 7.56
N LEU A 360 -3.82 14.14 7.65
CA LEU A 360 -3.44 12.83 7.13
C LEU A 360 -3.07 11.87 8.28
N LYS A 361 -4.00 10.97 8.62
CA LYS A 361 -3.81 9.91 9.64
C LYS A 361 -3.20 8.64 9.07
N PHE A 362 -2.18 8.78 8.24
CA PHE A 362 -1.58 7.67 7.50
C PHE A 362 -0.58 6.90 8.35
N ASN A 363 -0.59 5.57 8.21
CA ASN A 363 0.48 4.71 8.70
C ASN A 363 1.55 4.58 7.61
N THR A 364 2.67 5.28 7.77
CA THR A 364 3.74 5.36 6.76
C THR A 364 4.92 4.43 7.03
N LYS A 365 4.83 3.52 8.01
CA LYS A 365 5.97 2.68 8.45
C LYS A 365 6.60 1.85 7.34
N ASN A 366 5.84 1.51 6.30
CA ASN A 366 6.27 0.68 5.17
C ASN A 366 6.63 1.52 3.92
N VAL A 367 6.47 2.84 3.98
CA VAL A 367 6.74 3.74 2.84
C VAL A 367 8.25 3.91 2.67
N THR A 368 8.72 3.78 1.43
CA THR A 368 10.14 3.92 1.09
C THR A 368 10.44 5.14 0.21
N ASP A 369 9.44 5.66 -0.50
CA ASP A 369 9.54 6.81 -1.40
C ASP A 369 8.42 7.81 -1.12
N MET A 370 8.80 9.02 -0.68
CA MET A 370 7.93 10.18 -0.44
C MET A 370 8.31 11.35 -1.35
N SER A 371 9.10 11.12 -2.39
CA SER A 371 9.51 12.17 -3.33
C SER A 371 8.29 12.86 -3.91
N LEU A 372 8.36 14.19 -4.04
CA LEU A 372 7.32 15.02 -4.65
C LEU A 372 5.93 14.93 -3.98
N MET A 373 5.79 14.29 -2.80
CA MET A 373 4.48 13.92 -2.24
C MET A 373 3.49 15.08 -2.12
N PHE A 374 3.97 16.28 -1.76
CA PHE A 374 3.18 17.51 -1.64
C PHE A 374 3.69 18.63 -2.57
N SER A 375 4.54 18.31 -3.55
CA SER A 375 5.10 19.32 -4.45
C SER A 375 3.98 20.09 -5.15
N GLY A 376 3.92 21.41 -4.99
CA GLY A 376 2.91 22.29 -5.56
C GLY A 376 1.56 22.29 -4.83
N ALA A 377 1.39 21.53 -3.74
CA ALA A 377 0.20 21.60 -2.88
C ALA A 377 0.19 22.91 -2.08
N SER A 378 -0.05 24.02 -2.76
CA SER A 378 0.25 25.38 -2.29
C SER A 378 -0.45 25.79 -0.99
N LYS A 379 -1.65 25.27 -0.71
CA LYS A 379 -2.42 25.51 0.51
C LYS A 379 -2.16 24.52 1.64
N PHE A 380 -1.39 23.46 1.40
CA PHE A 380 -1.20 22.41 2.39
C PHE A 380 -0.46 22.94 3.62
N ASN A 381 -1.10 22.89 4.80
CA ASN A 381 -0.51 23.36 6.05
C ASN A 381 -0.98 22.54 7.27
N LYS A 382 -1.16 21.23 7.09
CA LYS A 382 -1.52 20.31 8.18
C LYS A 382 -0.31 19.59 8.78
N PRO A 383 -0.33 19.29 10.09
CA PRO A 383 0.75 18.57 10.74
C PRO A 383 0.90 17.16 10.16
N LEU A 384 2.14 16.68 10.09
CA LEU A 384 2.49 15.36 9.56
C LEU A 384 3.12 14.50 10.67
N ASN A 385 2.37 13.49 11.14
CA ASN A 385 2.86 12.51 12.11
C ASN A 385 3.23 11.20 11.41
N PHE A 386 4.23 11.26 10.53
CA PHE A 386 4.66 10.12 9.72
C PHE A 386 5.83 9.38 10.39
N ASP A 387 5.74 8.05 10.43
CA ASP A 387 6.91 7.18 10.65
C ASP A 387 7.70 7.10 9.34
N THR A 388 8.83 7.79 9.29
CA THR A 388 9.69 7.88 8.11
C THR A 388 10.94 7.00 8.21
N LYS A 389 11.03 6.09 9.19
CA LYS A 389 12.24 5.30 9.44
C LYS A 389 12.74 4.54 8.20
N ASN A 390 11.82 4.08 7.35
CA ASN A 390 12.14 3.29 6.15
C ASN A 390 12.19 4.11 4.85
N VAL A 391 11.97 5.43 4.93
CA VAL A 391 11.99 6.31 3.75
C VAL A 391 13.43 6.55 3.31
N LYS A 392 13.66 6.41 2.00
CA LYS A 392 14.96 6.64 1.35
C LYS A 392 15.00 7.93 0.54
N LYS A 393 13.87 8.36 -0.02
CA LYS A 393 13.79 9.53 -0.90
C LYS A 393 12.73 10.51 -0.44
N MET A 394 13.13 11.78 -0.32
CA MET A 394 12.28 12.91 0.03
C MET A 394 12.53 14.11 -0.91
N ASN A 395 13.17 13.90 -2.06
CA ASN A 395 13.47 14.98 -2.99
C ASN A 395 12.17 15.68 -3.44
N SER A 396 12.21 17.01 -3.40
CA SER A 396 11.12 17.91 -3.75
C SER A 396 9.80 17.65 -3.00
N MET A 397 9.82 16.99 -1.83
CA MET A 397 8.60 16.59 -1.10
C MET A 397 7.66 17.77 -0.81
N PHE A 398 8.20 18.94 -0.46
CA PHE A 398 7.48 20.18 -0.17
C PHE A 398 7.83 21.30 -1.15
N TRP A 399 8.23 20.95 -2.37
CA TRP A 399 8.53 21.97 -3.38
C TRP A 399 7.29 22.83 -3.63
N GLY A 400 7.38 24.16 -3.58
CA GLY A 400 6.26 25.06 -3.87
C GLY A 400 5.06 24.99 -2.91
N THR A 401 5.18 24.38 -1.73
CA THR A 401 4.12 24.43 -0.70
C THR A 401 4.11 25.78 0.00
N ASN A 402 3.49 26.77 -0.65
CA ASN A 402 3.57 28.19 -0.25
C ASN A 402 3.15 28.48 1.20
N GLU A 403 2.13 27.78 1.71
CA GLU A 403 1.58 28.00 3.06
C GLU A 403 2.15 27.06 4.14
N PHE A 404 2.89 26.02 3.74
CA PHE A 404 3.34 24.98 4.67
C PHE A 404 4.35 25.52 5.68
N ASN A 405 4.00 25.47 6.97
CA ASN A 405 4.87 25.89 8.06
C ASN A 405 4.67 25.05 9.33
N GLN A 406 4.47 23.74 9.17
CA GLN A 406 4.28 22.82 10.30
C GLN A 406 5.61 22.16 10.71
N PRO A 407 5.81 21.85 12.01
CA PRO A 407 6.99 21.14 12.47
C PRO A 407 7.21 19.81 11.74
N ILE A 408 8.46 19.53 11.38
CA ILE A 408 8.87 18.27 10.72
C ILE A 408 9.72 17.45 11.70
N ASN A 409 9.13 16.38 12.24
CA ASN A 409 9.78 15.44 13.16
C ASN A 409 10.07 14.09 12.49
N PHE A 410 10.73 14.12 11.33
CA PHE A 410 11.03 12.91 10.55
C PHE A 410 12.31 12.21 11.01
N ASN A 411 12.25 10.89 11.10
CA ASN A 411 13.44 10.06 11.19
C ASN A 411 14.09 9.95 9.80
N THR A 412 15.24 10.57 9.61
CA THR A 412 15.93 10.71 8.32
C THR A 412 17.18 9.84 8.18
N GLN A 413 17.43 8.91 9.13
CA GLN A 413 18.68 8.11 9.16
C GLN A 413 18.93 7.28 7.89
N ASN A 414 17.87 6.93 7.15
CA ASN A 414 17.93 6.13 5.92
C ASN A 414 17.68 6.97 4.66
N VAL A 415 17.49 8.29 4.78
CA VAL A 415 17.24 9.17 3.65
C VAL A 415 18.55 9.45 2.93
N GLU A 416 18.54 9.19 1.62
CA GLU A 416 19.68 9.35 0.72
C GLU A 416 19.56 10.64 -0.11
N ASP A 417 18.32 11.10 -0.36
CA ASP A 417 18.03 12.22 -1.26
C ASP A 417 16.99 13.20 -0.68
N ILE A 418 17.42 14.45 -0.50
CA ILE A 418 16.63 15.61 -0.04
C ILE A 418 16.73 16.79 -1.01
N GLU A 419 17.15 16.55 -2.26
CA GLU A 419 17.25 17.61 -3.27
C GLU A 419 15.95 18.41 -3.35
N GLN A 420 16.07 19.74 -3.29
CA GLN A 420 14.95 20.68 -3.42
C GLN A 420 13.75 20.44 -2.47
N MET A 421 13.94 19.73 -1.36
CA MET A 421 12.85 19.30 -0.49
C MET A 421 11.91 20.44 -0.05
N PHE A 422 12.44 21.64 0.23
CA PHE A 422 11.69 22.84 0.61
C PHE A 422 11.87 23.99 -0.38
N SER A 423 12.26 23.70 -1.61
CA SER A 423 12.43 24.74 -2.63
C SER A 423 11.08 25.41 -2.93
N HIS A 424 11.04 26.74 -3.03
CA HIS A 424 9.82 27.55 -3.14
C HIS A 424 8.81 27.40 -1.97
N ALA A 425 9.16 26.79 -0.84
CA ALA A 425 8.29 26.72 0.34
C ALA A 425 8.29 28.06 1.09
N LYS A 426 7.62 29.07 0.54
CA LYS A 426 7.77 30.49 0.94
C LYS A 426 7.49 30.78 2.41
N ALA A 427 6.45 30.18 3.01
CA ALA A 427 6.11 30.38 4.42
C ALA A 427 6.94 29.52 5.38
N PHE A 428 7.70 28.54 4.88
CA PHE A 428 8.36 27.55 5.73
C PHE A 428 9.45 28.19 6.59
N ASN A 429 9.32 28.05 7.90
CA ASN A 429 10.26 28.57 8.88
C ASN A 429 10.26 27.71 10.16
N GLN A 430 10.51 26.41 10.01
CA GLN A 430 10.62 25.46 11.12
C GLN A 430 12.05 24.95 11.28
N ILE A 431 12.39 24.47 12.48
CA ILE A 431 13.68 23.83 12.75
C ILE A 431 13.79 22.55 11.91
N LEU A 432 14.94 22.36 11.25
CA LEU A 432 15.24 21.13 10.53
C LEU A 432 16.24 20.27 11.31
N ASN A 433 15.75 19.18 11.91
CA ASN A 433 16.55 18.19 12.63
C ASN A 433 16.74 16.94 11.77
N PHE A 434 17.74 16.93 10.88
CA PHE A 434 17.95 15.82 9.94
C PHE A 434 19.24 15.04 10.23
N ASP A 435 19.13 13.72 10.16
CA ASP A 435 20.27 12.83 10.06
C ASP A 435 20.71 12.78 8.59
N THR A 436 21.84 13.42 8.29
CA THR A 436 22.32 13.61 6.92
C THR A 436 23.46 12.67 6.57
N ARG A 437 23.74 11.64 7.37
CA ARG A 437 24.89 10.74 7.18
C ARG A 437 24.88 10.01 5.84
N ASN A 438 23.70 9.75 5.29
CA ASN A 438 23.50 9.04 4.02
C ASN A 438 23.17 9.99 2.85
N VAL A 439 23.04 11.30 3.11
CA VAL A 439 22.71 12.29 2.09
C VAL A 439 23.96 12.67 1.29
N THR A 440 23.86 12.60 -0.03
CA THR A 440 24.95 13.01 -0.94
C THR A 440 24.64 14.31 -1.69
N ASN A 441 23.37 14.67 -1.84
CA ASN A 441 22.92 15.83 -2.62
C ASN A 441 22.05 16.76 -1.76
N MET A 442 22.48 18.02 -1.59
CA MET A 442 21.72 19.08 -0.91
C MET A 442 21.36 20.23 -1.85
N ARG A 443 21.36 19.97 -3.17
CA ARG A 443 21.04 20.99 -4.17
C ARG A 443 19.67 21.60 -3.90
N GLY A 444 19.61 22.93 -3.85
CA GLY A 444 18.38 23.69 -3.75
C GLY A 444 17.51 23.40 -2.52
N LEU A 445 18.05 22.80 -1.44
CA LEU A 445 17.25 22.34 -0.29
C LEU A 445 16.26 23.39 0.23
N LEU A 446 16.69 24.65 0.30
CA LEU A 446 15.94 25.83 0.76
C LEU A 446 15.93 26.95 -0.30
N GLU A 447 16.06 26.59 -1.58
CA GLU A 447 15.98 27.56 -2.67
C GLU A 447 14.62 28.28 -2.65
N LEU A 448 14.60 29.61 -2.65
CA LEU A 448 13.41 30.45 -2.65
C LEU A 448 12.46 30.18 -1.46
N ALA A 449 12.98 29.61 -0.36
CA ALA A 449 12.30 29.55 0.94
C ALA A 449 12.42 30.92 1.64
N GLU A 450 11.69 31.92 1.12
CA GLU A 450 11.86 33.35 1.42
C GLU A 450 11.81 33.68 2.93
N ASN A 451 10.93 33.04 3.71
CA ASN A 451 10.79 33.27 5.15
C ASN A 451 11.69 32.40 6.04
N PHE A 452 12.43 31.46 5.46
CA PHE A 452 13.23 30.53 6.25
C PHE A 452 14.36 31.25 7.00
N ASN A 453 14.32 31.19 8.33
CA ASN A 453 15.36 31.71 9.21
C ASN A 453 15.42 30.90 10.52
N SER A 454 15.23 29.58 10.42
CA SER A 454 15.26 28.65 11.55
C SER A 454 16.56 27.84 11.58
N ASN A 455 16.82 27.21 12.74
CA ASN A 455 18.06 26.45 12.93
C ASN A 455 18.12 25.21 12.03
N LEU A 456 19.32 24.92 11.54
CA LEU A 456 19.66 23.71 10.78
C LEU A 456 20.50 22.80 11.67
N ASN A 457 19.90 21.71 12.15
CA ASN A 457 20.52 20.74 13.03
C ASN A 457 20.77 19.45 12.24
N PHE A 458 21.84 19.45 11.45
CA PHE A 458 22.25 18.30 10.65
C PHE A 458 23.34 17.51 11.39
N SER A 459 23.14 16.21 11.56
CA SER A 459 24.04 15.37 12.39
C SER A 459 25.47 15.30 11.85
N ASP A 460 25.64 15.20 10.52
CA ASP A 460 26.91 15.23 9.80
C ASP A 460 26.69 15.30 8.28
N THR A 461 27.32 16.24 7.58
CA THR A 461 27.22 16.43 6.12
C THR A 461 28.43 15.87 5.34
N GLN A 462 29.28 15.04 5.96
CA GLN A 462 30.54 14.55 5.38
C GLN A 462 30.44 13.84 4.02
N ASN A 463 29.27 13.33 3.66
CA ASN A 463 29.02 12.61 2.40
C ASN A 463 28.41 13.50 1.30
N VAL A 464 28.06 14.74 1.61
CA VAL A 464 27.49 15.69 0.65
C VAL A 464 28.55 16.10 -0.37
N THR A 465 28.22 15.96 -1.66
CA THR A 465 29.11 16.33 -2.78
C THR A 465 28.70 17.64 -3.46
N THR A 466 27.45 18.09 -3.29
CA THR A 466 26.96 19.35 -3.86
C THR A 466 26.03 20.11 -2.91
N MET A 467 26.24 21.43 -2.83
CA MET A 467 25.38 22.40 -2.13
C MET A 467 24.94 23.53 -3.09
N GLU A 468 24.92 23.24 -4.39
CA GLU A 468 24.47 24.19 -5.42
C GLU A 468 23.08 24.73 -5.07
N MET A 469 22.92 26.05 -5.13
CA MET A 469 21.65 26.75 -4.89
C MET A 469 21.00 26.49 -3.51
N MET A 470 21.70 25.91 -2.53
CA MET A 470 21.09 25.44 -1.27
C MET A 470 20.24 26.52 -0.55
N PHE A 471 20.68 27.78 -0.56
CA PHE A 471 19.98 28.94 0.00
C PHE A 471 19.70 30.02 -1.06
N ASN A 472 19.66 29.66 -2.34
CA ASN A 472 19.39 30.59 -3.43
C ASN A 472 18.02 31.26 -3.23
N GLY A 473 17.98 32.56 -2.96
CA GLY A 473 16.75 33.31 -2.73
C GLY A 473 16.12 33.09 -1.36
N ALA A 474 16.84 32.51 -0.39
CA ALA A 474 16.43 32.45 1.01
C ALA A 474 16.60 33.83 1.67
N ILE A 475 15.75 34.79 1.29
CA ILE A 475 15.88 36.22 1.56
C ILE A 475 16.19 36.53 3.03
N ASN A 476 15.50 35.85 3.95
CA ASN A 476 15.59 36.12 5.39
C ASN A 476 16.62 35.26 6.14
N PHE A 477 17.29 34.31 5.48
CA PHE A 477 18.15 33.36 6.14
C PHE A 477 19.41 34.03 6.68
N ASN A 478 19.63 33.92 8.00
CA ASN A 478 20.84 34.40 8.66
C ASN A 478 21.16 33.59 9.93
N LYS A 479 20.98 32.26 9.87
CA LYS A 479 21.35 31.38 10.98
C LYS A 479 22.77 30.85 10.81
N PRO A 480 23.47 30.56 11.93
CA PRO A 480 24.76 29.89 11.88
C PRO A 480 24.66 28.56 11.15
N ILE A 481 25.69 28.27 10.34
CA ILE A 481 25.85 27.01 9.62
C ILE A 481 27.19 26.39 9.97
N ASN A 482 27.17 25.10 10.30
CA ASN A 482 28.36 24.33 10.65
C ASN A 482 28.34 23.01 9.89
N PHE A 483 28.62 23.07 8.59
CA PHE A 483 28.62 21.90 7.71
C PHE A 483 30.02 21.36 7.53
N ASN A 484 30.13 20.03 7.49
CA ASN A 484 31.31 19.37 6.94
C ASN A 484 31.23 19.41 5.41
N THR A 485 32.04 20.26 4.79
CA THR A 485 32.05 20.47 3.33
C THR A 485 33.22 19.78 2.64
N LYS A 486 33.96 18.90 3.32
CA LYS A 486 35.19 18.30 2.80
C LYS A 486 35.03 17.59 1.45
N LYS A 487 33.86 16.99 1.17
CA LYS A 487 33.57 16.32 -0.12
C LYS A 487 32.82 17.19 -1.12
N VAL A 488 32.44 18.42 -0.75
CA VAL A 488 31.66 19.31 -1.62
C VAL A 488 32.55 19.80 -2.76
N THR A 489 32.08 19.61 -4.00
CA THR A 489 32.77 20.06 -5.21
C THR A 489 32.10 21.26 -5.87
N ASN A 490 30.81 21.48 -5.63
CA ASN A 490 30.02 22.55 -6.25
C ASN A 490 29.26 23.38 -5.20
N MET A 491 29.56 24.69 -5.15
CA MET A 491 28.92 25.71 -4.30
C MET A 491 28.29 26.85 -5.12
N LYS A 492 28.04 26.60 -6.41
CA LYS A 492 27.43 27.58 -7.32
C LYS A 492 26.12 28.11 -6.74
N PHE A 493 25.97 29.43 -6.70
CA PHE A 493 24.77 30.13 -6.21
C PHE A 493 24.31 29.76 -4.79
N MET A 494 25.18 29.22 -3.93
CA MET A 494 24.78 28.71 -2.61
C MET A 494 23.99 29.73 -1.77
N PHE A 495 24.38 31.01 -1.79
CA PHE A 495 23.70 32.13 -1.12
C PHE A 495 23.26 33.24 -2.10
N ASN A 496 23.03 32.88 -3.38
CA ASN A 496 22.53 33.83 -4.37
C ASN A 496 21.23 34.48 -3.87
N ASN A 497 21.10 35.80 -3.88
CA ASN A 497 19.97 36.57 -3.38
C ASN A 497 19.52 36.24 -1.94
N ALA A 498 20.41 35.69 -1.10
CA ALA A 498 20.17 35.55 0.34
C ALA A 498 20.42 36.89 1.05
N TYR A 499 19.52 37.85 0.84
CA TYR A 499 19.76 39.27 1.14
C TYR A 499 20.23 39.57 2.56
N LYS A 500 19.69 38.87 3.57
CA LYS A 500 20.04 39.07 4.99
C LYS A 500 21.20 38.19 5.48
N PHE A 501 21.74 37.31 4.65
CA PHE A 501 22.76 36.37 5.09
C PHE A 501 24.06 37.09 5.46
N ASN A 502 24.46 36.96 6.73
CA ASN A 502 25.69 37.54 7.27
C ASN A 502 26.27 36.66 8.41
N SER A 503 25.96 35.37 8.41
CA SER A 503 26.47 34.45 9.43
C SER A 503 27.88 33.99 9.06
N PRO A 504 28.79 33.82 10.05
CA PRO A 504 30.14 33.32 9.79
C PRO A 504 30.10 31.93 9.13
N ILE A 505 31.01 31.70 8.19
CA ILE A 505 31.16 30.40 7.51
C ILE A 505 32.58 29.87 7.65
N LYS A 506 32.70 28.56 7.89
CA LYS A 506 33.97 27.85 8.06
C LYS A 506 33.99 26.59 7.21
N PHE A 507 33.93 26.79 5.90
CA PHE A 507 33.91 25.67 4.94
C PHE A 507 35.31 25.19 4.61
N ASP A 508 35.48 23.87 4.55
CA ASP A 508 36.57 23.24 3.83
C ASP A 508 36.24 23.30 2.33
N THR A 509 36.97 24.11 1.57
CA THR A 509 36.78 24.28 0.13
C THR A 509 37.85 23.58 -0.71
N ASN A 510 38.65 22.68 -0.13
CA ASN A 510 39.77 22.03 -0.81
C ASN A 510 39.35 21.30 -2.10
N ASN A 511 38.14 20.75 -2.15
CA ASN A 511 37.63 20.01 -3.31
C ASN A 511 36.66 20.80 -4.20
N VAL A 512 36.40 22.07 -3.87
CA VAL A 512 35.45 22.91 -4.61
C VAL A 512 36.08 23.33 -5.94
N THR A 513 35.35 23.14 -7.03
CA THR A 513 35.75 23.52 -8.38
C THR A 513 34.94 24.70 -8.95
N ASN A 514 33.75 24.96 -8.39
CA ASN A 514 32.85 26.02 -8.87
C ASN A 514 32.26 26.84 -7.71
N MET A 515 32.52 28.15 -7.73
CA MET A 515 32.00 29.15 -6.77
C MET A 515 31.22 30.28 -7.47
N TYR A 516 30.79 30.05 -8.72
CA TYR A 516 30.07 31.07 -9.50
C TYR A 516 28.84 31.57 -8.75
N GLY A 517 28.74 32.89 -8.58
CA GLY A 517 27.60 33.56 -7.94
C GLY A 517 27.33 33.15 -6.49
N MET A 518 28.31 32.60 -5.75
CA MET A 518 28.08 32.05 -4.41
C MET A 518 27.41 33.05 -3.45
N PHE A 519 27.76 34.33 -3.49
CA PHE A 519 27.18 35.43 -2.70
C PHE A 519 26.57 36.53 -3.58
N TYR A 520 26.18 36.20 -4.81
CA TYR A 520 25.50 37.14 -5.70
C TYR A 520 24.28 37.72 -4.98
N GLY A 521 24.15 39.03 -4.91
CA GLY A 521 23.04 39.72 -4.26
C GLY A 521 22.95 39.54 -2.74
N ALA A 522 23.94 38.94 -2.06
CA ALA A 522 23.93 38.84 -0.60
C ALA A 522 24.23 40.21 0.05
N LEU A 523 23.21 41.08 0.07
CA LEU A 523 23.35 42.52 0.35
C LEU A 523 24.00 42.81 1.70
N GLU A 524 23.69 42.01 2.73
CA GLU A 524 24.16 42.18 4.10
C GLU A 524 25.44 41.40 4.41
N PHE A 525 25.93 40.57 3.49
CA PHE A 525 27.07 39.70 3.74
C PHE A 525 28.35 40.51 3.94
N ASN A 526 28.94 40.40 5.12
CA ASN A 526 30.18 41.06 5.49
C ASN A 526 30.92 40.26 6.57
N GLN A 527 31.22 38.99 6.26
CA GLN A 527 32.02 38.10 7.12
C GLN A 527 33.39 37.83 6.49
N PRO A 528 34.44 37.61 7.30
CA PRO A 528 35.74 37.23 6.77
C PRO A 528 35.68 35.86 6.10
N LEU A 529 36.41 35.71 5.00
CA LEU A 529 36.48 34.49 4.21
C LEU A 529 37.93 34.02 4.07
N ASN A 530 38.14 32.73 4.35
CA ASN A 530 39.41 32.05 4.11
C ASN A 530 39.12 30.75 3.36
N PHE A 531 39.24 30.80 2.04
CA PHE A 531 38.94 29.67 1.17
C PHE A 531 40.18 29.14 0.49
N ASN A 532 40.28 27.81 0.44
CA ASN A 532 41.16 27.17 -0.52
C ASN A 532 40.49 27.18 -1.90
N THR A 533 41.09 27.91 -2.84
CA THR A 533 40.62 28.05 -4.23
C THR A 533 41.51 27.31 -5.24
N SER A 534 42.45 26.47 -4.79
CA SER A 534 43.43 25.84 -5.66
C SER A 534 42.82 24.96 -6.75
N ASN A 535 41.61 24.45 -6.54
CA ASN A 535 40.87 23.62 -7.51
C ASN A 535 39.72 24.38 -8.20
N VAL A 536 39.49 25.64 -7.86
CA VAL A 536 38.39 26.44 -8.41
C VAL A 536 38.74 26.95 -9.81
N GLU A 537 37.85 26.70 -10.78
CA GLU A 537 38.01 27.20 -12.15
C GLU A 537 37.15 28.44 -12.45
N ASN A 538 36.04 28.63 -11.72
CA ASN A 538 35.07 29.69 -11.97
C ASN A 538 34.66 30.41 -10.67
N MET A 539 34.90 31.72 -10.61
CA MET A 539 34.52 32.64 -9.53
C MET A 539 33.72 33.84 -10.06
N GLY A 540 33.18 33.74 -11.27
CA GLY A 540 32.36 34.80 -11.87
C GLY A 540 31.18 35.15 -10.97
N ASN A 541 30.91 36.45 -10.88
CA ASN A 541 29.82 37.05 -10.13
C ASN A 541 29.75 36.66 -8.63
N MET A 542 30.84 36.16 -8.04
CA MET A 542 30.83 35.61 -6.67
C MET A 542 30.28 36.58 -5.62
N PHE A 543 30.61 37.87 -5.71
CA PHE A 543 30.12 38.95 -4.83
C PHE A 543 29.37 40.04 -5.60
N TYR A 544 28.81 39.70 -6.77
CA TYR A 544 28.02 40.65 -7.55
C TYR A 544 26.89 41.22 -6.68
N ASN A 545 26.79 42.55 -6.58
CA ASN A 545 25.79 43.27 -5.77
C ASN A 545 25.83 42.91 -4.26
N ALA A 546 26.94 42.37 -3.74
CA ALA A 546 27.15 42.19 -2.29
C ALA A 546 27.52 43.53 -1.64
N LYS A 547 26.54 44.44 -1.55
CA LYS A 547 26.76 45.87 -1.30
C LYS A 547 27.57 46.20 -0.04
N LYS A 548 27.38 45.46 1.06
CA LYS A 548 28.08 45.70 2.34
C LYS A 548 29.40 44.93 2.49
N PHE A 549 29.75 44.07 1.54
CA PHE A 549 30.91 43.22 1.66
C PHE A 549 32.21 44.04 1.62
N ASN A 550 32.94 44.04 2.74
CA ASN A 550 34.26 44.67 2.86
C ASN A 550 35.13 43.96 3.92
N SER A 551 34.81 42.71 4.26
CA SER A 551 35.57 41.94 5.24
C SER A 551 36.79 41.27 4.63
N GLU A 552 37.72 40.84 5.48
CA GLU A 552 38.95 40.18 5.06
C GLU A 552 38.67 39.01 4.12
N LEU A 553 39.32 39.01 2.95
CA LEU A 553 39.15 38.02 1.90
C LEU A 553 40.50 37.38 1.60
N LYS A 554 40.64 36.09 1.94
CA LYS A 554 41.85 35.30 1.69
C LYS A 554 41.53 34.11 0.81
N PHE A 555 42.21 34.05 -0.32
CA PHE A 555 42.25 32.87 -1.19
C PHE A 555 43.66 32.29 -1.17
N SER A 556 43.79 30.98 -0.92
CA SER A 556 45.10 30.33 -0.83
C SER A 556 45.88 30.38 -2.16
N ASN A 557 45.18 30.24 -3.29
CA ASN A 557 45.74 30.16 -4.62
C ASN A 557 44.63 30.24 -5.68
N THR A 558 44.66 31.24 -6.57
CA THR A 558 43.67 31.41 -7.66
C THR A 558 44.20 30.98 -9.03
N ARG A 559 45.35 30.30 -9.11
CA ARG A 559 46.04 29.94 -10.37
C ARG A 559 45.16 29.23 -11.38
N ASN A 560 44.20 28.43 -10.94
CA ASN A 560 43.34 27.63 -11.81
C ASN A 560 42.06 28.35 -12.25
N VAL A 561 41.79 29.53 -11.70
CA VAL A 561 40.61 30.34 -12.02
C VAL A 561 40.77 30.93 -13.42
N LYS A 562 39.79 30.69 -14.28
CA LYS A 562 39.74 31.20 -15.67
C LYS A 562 38.82 32.41 -15.81
N ASP A 563 37.80 32.51 -14.95
CA ASP A 563 36.76 33.55 -15.03
C ASP A 563 36.48 34.19 -13.65
N MET A 564 36.66 35.52 -13.58
CA MET A 564 36.27 36.40 -12.47
C MET A 564 35.37 37.55 -12.95
N SER A 565 34.66 37.37 -14.06
CA SER A 565 33.75 38.38 -14.60
C SER A 565 32.68 38.75 -13.58
N GLY A 566 32.47 40.05 -13.40
CA GLY A 566 31.50 40.62 -12.47
C GLY A 566 31.72 40.27 -10.99
N MET A 567 32.89 39.74 -10.61
CA MET A 567 33.13 39.20 -9.26
C MET A 567 32.75 40.19 -8.14
N PHE A 568 33.02 41.48 -8.30
CA PHE A 568 32.70 42.56 -7.36
C PHE A 568 31.85 43.67 -8.01
N CYS A 569 31.15 43.37 -9.10
CA CYS A 569 30.25 44.32 -9.76
C CYS A 569 29.17 44.77 -8.75
N TYR A 570 28.93 46.06 -8.61
CA TYR A 570 28.04 46.68 -7.61
C TYR A 570 28.37 46.35 -6.14
N ALA A 571 29.57 45.86 -5.81
CA ALA A 571 30.03 45.70 -4.43
C ALA A 571 30.45 47.06 -3.84
N GLU A 572 29.47 47.92 -3.54
CA GLU A 572 29.69 49.35 -3.27
C GLU A 572 30.65 49.64 -2.11
N ALA A 573 30.67 48.82 -1.06
CA ALA A 573 31.55 48.97 0.11
C ALA A 573 32.94 48.34 -0.07
N PHE A 574 33.14 47.50 -1.09
CA PHE A 574 34.33 46.67 -1.19
C PHE A 574 35.59 47.51 -1.42
N ASN A 575 36.56 47.37 -0.52
CA ASN A 575 37.85 48.04 -0.58
C ASN A 575 38.91 47.27 0.22
N GLN A 576 39.02 45.97 -0.01
CA GLN A 576 40.09 45.13 0.56
C GLN A 576 41.22 44.92 -0.44
N PRO A 577 42.47 44.75 0.03
CA PRO A 577 43.57 44.35 -0.84
C PRO A 577 43.29 42.98 -1.47
N LEU A 578 43.67 42.83 -2.73
CA LEU A 578 43.49 41.59 -3.47
C LEU A 578 44.84 41.07 -3.94
N ASP A 579 45.14 39.81 -3.64
CA ASP A 579 46.34 39.09 -4.06
C ASP A 579 45.93 37.84 -4.82
N PHE A 580 45.93 37.92 -6.15
CA PHE A 580 45.46 36.86 -7.03
C PHE A 580 46.60 36.37 -7.93
N ASP A 581 46.77 35.05 -7.96
CA ASP A 581 47.50 34.38 -9.03
C ASP A 581 46.62 34.34 -10.28
N THR A 582 46.87 35.27 -11.20
CA THR A 582 46.09 35.48 -12.42
C THR A 582 46.68 34.79 -13.65
N ARG A 583 47.69 33.90 -13.49
CA ARG A 583 48.43 33.28 -14.62
C ARG A 583 47.60 32.44 -15.59
N ASN A 584 46.38 32.04 -15.22
CA ASN A 584 45.42 31.39 -16.12
C ASN A 584 44.09 32.14 -16.25
N LEU A 585 44.00 33.36 -15.69
CA LEU A 585 42.78 34.16 -15.75
C LEU A 585 42.60 34.69 -17.17
N GLU A 586 41.42 34.46 -17.76
CA GLU A 586 41.10 34.88 -19.13
C GLU A 586 40.07 36.02 -19.17
N ASN A 587 39.22 36.15 -18.14
CA ASN A 587 38.07 37.05 -18.16
C ASN A 587 37.90 37.81 -16.82
N ILE A 588 37.97 39.15 -16.89
CA ILE A 588 37.66 40.08 -15.78
C ILE A 588 36.61 41.13 -16.17
N LYS A 589 35.79 40.82 -17.19
CA LYS A 589 34.71 41.69 -17.63
C LYS A 589 33.86 42.15 -16.45
N TRP A 590 33.64 43.45 -16.32
CA TRP A 590 32.84 44.10 -15.26
C TRP A 590 33.27 43.77 -13.82
N MET A 591 34.49 43.29 -13.59
CA MET A 591 34.92 42.78 -12.28
C MET A 591 34.65 43.77 -11.14
N PHE A 592 34.88 45.07 -11.34
CA PHE A 592 34.62 46.15 -10.38
C PHE A 592 33.65 47.20 -10.90
N TYR A 593 32.75 46.84 -11.84
CA TYR A 593 31.75 47.78 -12.35
C TYR A 593 30.94 48.37 -11.19
N ASP A 594 30.90 49.70 -11.06
CA ASP A 594 30.22 50.45 -9.99
C ASP A 594 30.60 50.00 -8.55
N ALA A 595 31.82 49.45 -8.36
CA ALA A 595 32.41 49.23 -7.04
C ALA A 595 32.94 50.56 -6.47
N LYS A 596 32.02 51.45 -6.08
CA LYS A 596 32.26 52.87 -5.82
C LYS A 596 33.41 53.17 -4.87
N ASN A 597 33.65 52.33 -3.86
CA ASN A 597 34.70 52.56 -2.86
C ASN A 597 36.03 51.85 -3.17
N PHE A 598 36.10 51.04 -4.23
CA PHE A 598 37.28 50.24 -4.50
C PHE A 598 38.46 51.11 -4.95
N ASN A 599 39.51 51.12 -4.15
CA ASN A 599 40.81 51.74 -4.46
C ASN A 599 41.95 51.02 -3.73
N SER A 600 41.77 49.75 -3.40
CA SER A 600 42.79 48.97 -2.67
C SER A 600 43.78 48.34 -3.63
N LYS A 601 44.99 48.09 -3.12
CA LYS A 601 46.08 47.51 -3.91
C LYS A 601 45.62 46.21 -4.59
N LEU A 602 45.84 46.15 -5.90
CA LEU A 602 45.46 45.03 -6.76
C LEU A 602 46.72 44.31 -7.24
N ASN A 603 47.11 43.24 -6.54
CA ASN A 603 48.28 42.45 -6.90
C ASN A 603 47.87 41.32 -7.85
N PHE A 604 48.00 41.56 -9.15
CA PHE A 604 47.84 40.53 -10.18
C PHE A 604 49.23 40.07 -10.63
N ILE A 605 49.54 38.78 -10.42
CA ILE A 605 50.87 38.21 -10.71
C ILE A 605 51.21 38.28 -12.20
N ASP A 606 50.22 38.03 -13.06
CA ASP A 606 50.39 38.00 -14.52
C ASP A 606 49.06 38.24 -15.22
N THR A 607 48.96 39.29 -16.04
CA THR A 607 47.75 39.61 -16.80
C THR A 607 47.83 39.19 -18.27
N SER A 608 48.93 38.54 -18.70
CA SER A 608 49.23 38.23 -20.10
C SER A 608 48.25 37.29 -20.79
N LYS A 609 47.42 36.55 -20.03
CA LYS A 609 46.38 35.67 -20.57
C LYS A 609 44.98 36.26 -20.55
N ILE A 610 44.78 37.42 -19.93
CA ILE A 610 43.47 38.06 -19.86
C ILE A 610 43.10 38.54 -21.26
N LYS A 611 41.93 38.10 -21.75
CA LYS A 611 41.40 38.42 -23.07
C LYS A 611 40.28 39.47 -23.00
N ASN A 612 39.51 39.49 -21.92
CA ASN A 612 38.37 40.40 -21.78
C ASN A 612 38.50 41.25 -20.51
N MET A 613 38.63 42.57 -20.70
CA MET A 613 38.65 43.58 -19.65
C MET A 613 37.51 44.61 -19.79
N GLN A 614 36.48 44.29 -20.58
CA GLN A 614 35.33 45.16 -20.83
C GLN A 614 34.74 45.67 -19.51
N GLY A 615 34.69 46.99 -19.34
CA GLY A 615 34.13 47.67 -18.18
C GLY A 615 34.69 47.24 -16.82
N ALA A 616 35.93 46.71 -16.76
CA ALA A 616 36.48 46.14 -15.53
C ALA A 616 36.48 47.12 -14.33
N PHE A 617 36.63 48.44 -14.59
CA PHE A 617 36.57 49.51 -13.58
C PHE A 617 35.53 50.59 -13.93
N GLN A 618 34.58 50.28 -14.82
CA GLN A 618 33.55 51.24 -15.23
C GLN A 618 32.76 51.70 -14.00
N LYS A 619 32.61 53.02 -13.82
CA LYS A 619 31.96 53.64 -12.66
C LYS A 619 32.59 53.33 -11.29
N ALA A 620 33.77 52.71 -11.22
CA ALA A 620 34.55 52.56 -9.99
C ALA A 620 35.15 53.93 -9.58
N SER A 621 34.31 54.83 -9.09
CA SER A 621 34.61 56.27 -9.03
C SER A 621 35.82 56.66 -8.19
N LYS A 622 36.24 55.84 -7.21
CA LYS A 622 37.44 56.05 -6.39
C LYS A 622 38.69 55.32 -6.89
N PHE A 623 38.59 54.47 -7.91
CA PHE A 623 39.71 53.66 -8.37
C PHE A 623 40.81 54.52 -8.98
N ASN A 624 42.02 54.44 -8.42
CA ASN A 624 43.21 55.12 -8.89
C ASN A 624 44.50 54.36 -8.54
N GLN A 625 44.46 53.03 -8.58
CA GLN A 625 45.65 52.19 -8.32
C GLN A 625 46.53 52.04 -9.55
N ASP A 626 47.85 52.03 -9.34
CA ASP A 626 48.83 51.80 -10.41
C ASP A 626 48.66 50.40 -11.01
N ILE A 627 48.36 50.38 -12.30
CA ILE A 627 48.23 49.18 -13.16
C ILE A 627 49.12 49.31 -14.41
N SER A 628 50.11 50.20 -14.38
CA SER A 628 51.03 50.47 -15.49
C SER A 628 51.89 49.24 -15.85
N ASN A 629 51.99 48.26 -14.94
CA ASN A 629 52.70 47.01 -15.11
C ASN A 629 51.89 45.89 -15.79
N TRP A 630 50.60 46.09 -16.06
CA TRP A 630 49.77 45.05 -16.67
C TRP A 630 50.20 44.77 -18.11
N ASN A 631 50.39 43.48 -18.43
CA ASN A 631 50.50 43.00 -19.80
C ASN A 631 49.09 42.85 -20.40
N ILE A 632 48.83 43.61 -21.45
CA ILE A 632 47.53 43.68 -22.10
C ILE A 632 47.53 43.10 -23.53
N GLN A 633 48.62 42.47 -23.97
CA GLN A 633 48.77 42.02 -25.35
C GLN A 633 47.71 40.98 -25.77
N ALA A 634 47.20 40.17 -24.86
CA ALA A 634 46.16 39.19 -25.17
C ALA A 634 44.73 39.77 -25.15
N VAL A 635 44.55 41.01 -24.66
CA VAL A 635 43.23 41.59 -24.50
C VAL A 635 42.64 41.94 -25.87
N THR A 636 41.41 41.49 -26.10
CA THR A 636 40.64 41.73 -27.33
C THR A 636 39.49 42.71 -27.12
N ASP A 637 39.08 42.96 -25.87
CA ASP A 637 37.99 43.89 -25.54
C ASP A 637 38.30 44.69 -24.27
N PHE A 638 38.38 46.02 -24.44
CA PHE A 638 38.63 47.04 -23.40
C PHE A 638 37.47 48.05 -23.28
N SER A 639 36.37 47.79 -23.97
CA SER A 639 35.28 48.76 -24.07
C SER A 639 34.84 49.21 -22.68
N ASP A 640 34.72 50.51 -22.48
CA ASP A 640 34.27 51.16 -21.25
C ASP A 640 35.10 50.87 -19.98
N MET A 641 36.31 50.29 -20.08
CA MET A 641 37.10 49.84 -18.92
C MET A 641 37.20 50.87 -17.79
N PHE A 642 37.36 52.15 -18.12
CA PHE A 642 37.47 53.27 -17.17
C PHE A 642 36.34 54.30 -17.31
N GLU A 643 35.29 54.03 -18.07
CA GLU A 643 34.19 54.98 -18.24
C GLU A 643 33.55 55.28 -16.88
N GLY A 644 33.55 56.55 -16.45
CA GLY A 644 33.07 56.96 -15.13
C GLY A 644 33.99 56.66 -13.94
N ALA A 645 35.21 56.15 -14.16
CA ALA A 645 36.24 55.99 -13.13
C ALA A 645 36.94 57.34 -12.84
N ASN A 646 36.19 58.29 -12.29
CA ASN A 646 36.59 59.72 -12.23
C ASN A 646 37.90 60.02 -11.48
N ALA A 647 38.32 59.16 -10.55
CA ALA A 647 39.58 59.33 -9.83
C ALA A 647 40.81 58.80 -10.59
N PHE A 648 40.63 58.04 -11.67
CA PHE A 648 41.71 57.35 -12.36
C PHE A 648 42.60 58.32 -13.14
N LYS A 649 43.87 58.43 -12.72
CA LYS A 649 44.87 59.36 -13.30
C LYS A 649 46.26 58.70 -13.46
N GLN A 650 46.31 57.38 -13.61
CA GLN A 650 47.57 56.64 -13.72
C GLN A 650 48.19 56.76 -15.11
N ASP A 651 49.53 56.75 -15.17
CA ASP A 651 50.28 56.75 -16.42
C ASP A 651 50.29 55.33 -17.02
N LEU A 652 49.64 55.18 -18.18
CA LEU A 652 49.55 53.92 -18.94
C LEU A 652 50.47 53.88 -20.16
N SER A 653 51.43 54.79 -20.29
CA SER A 653 52.37 54.84 -21.43
C SER A 653 53.19 53.55 -21.64
N LYS A 654 53.34 52.72 -20.59
CA LYS A 654 54.03 51.41 -20.64
C LYS A 654 53.21 50.30 -21.29
N TRP A 655 51.90 50.52 -21.48
CA TRP A 655 51.03 49.56 -22.12
C TRP A 655 51.35 49.46 -23.61
N LYS A 656 51.77 48.27 -24.06
CA LYS A 656 52.08 48.01 -25.47
C LYS A 656 50.79 47.74 -26.23
N SER A 657 50.58 48.46 -27.34
CA SER A 657 49.42 48.26 -28.19
C SER A 657 49.43 46.88 -28.86
N ASN A 658 48.25 46.25 -28.93
CA ASN A 658 48.03 45.09 -29.81
C ASN A 658 47.62 45.62 -31.20
N PRO A 659 48.26 45.18 -32.30
CA PRO A 659 47.89 45.58 -33.67
C PRO A 659 46.42 45.32 -34.05
N ASN A 660 45.72 44.45 -33.31
CA ASN A 660 44.33 44.08 -33.55
C ASN A 660 43.32 44.98 -32.83
N TRP A 661 43.75 45.96 -32.03
CA TRP A 661 42.83 46.95 -31.47
C TRP A 661 42.42 47.93 -32.58
N LYS A 662 41.11 48.05 -32.80
CA LYS A 662 40.52 49.00 -33.74
C LYS A 662 40.14 50.28 -33.04
#